data_AF-A0A445N260-F1
#
_entry.id   AF-A0A445N260-F1
#
_cell.length_a   1.000
_cell.length_b   1.000
_cell.length_c   1.000
_cell.angle_alpha   90.00
_cell.angle_beta   90.00
_cell.angle_gamma   90.00
#
_symmetry.space_group_name_H-M   'P 1'
#
loop_
_entity.id
_entity.type
_entity.pdbx_description
1 polymer ?
#
loop_
_entity_poly.entity_id
_entity_poly.type
_entity_poly.pdbx_seq_one_letter_code
_entity_poly.pdbx_strand_id
1 'polypeptide(L)'
;MQQDWTIMFYLNAKDDTAEEDVFDIFKKIAAVGSSDKINLLVEFGRGKNAKANIYGGWSSTLRFYVKKGLTPIPENAIMDFGKTDMGDAAGIQVFAKWGIKNYPANKNMLVIVDHGQGWALRARPSIPPPSQEFKSISYDPDTEHEVYNREIQDLLGEILDGKKLDVIGFDACCMAMVETAYAMRDVCDVMVASEDIEPPHGFWSSGSWLQDLAANPQMDAIELGKTIVKSYEDVLKKINMEGCLSAIDLKTSEALAEKITKFVKKCIPELGQETKNIQAARDKCLNYGAVADLHGVDCFRWFYLYSKETKNDTLSKMAKDVCNQITISVIENFATENRKEKATTDYGSYGLAIYYPESNSAYDKDNLGHRYFRSKKINSITSKGPQTKKIITYRIEPDDLHPYPVEFVKNEEWVRFLQAVGIIKVETDVEKKLKSAARTACNFWNRFVEPKKSIVIRLGTFTDLFGNIIAVAGNSYPDEEEGVEYGKVSFNTKFLLEYNEIEAASTVTHEIGHVLGFGGDTWMTMFNHADGKFKPDSIAKLKELEDMEVERDGCEGTALAHWDEDKFNEELMTGENDKYQFILPVTIEVMKFFEHKVQKHLGKKRDVNDLMTECKEFEFTQKELAESIDREYFEETEIREIIYSRVTKEP
;
A
#
# COMPACT_ATOMS: atom_id res chain seq x y z
N MET A 1 7.15 19.52 32.01
CA MET A 1 5.89 19.52 31.23
C MET A 1 6.22 18.95 29.87
N GLN A 2 5.24 18.37 29.18
CA GLN A 2 5.38 17.95 27.78
C GLN A 2 5.40 19.21 26.91
N GLN A 3 6.19 19.23 25.83
CA GLN A 3 6.18 20.32 24.86
C GLN A 3 4.79 20.43 24.21
N ASP A 4 4.44 21.62 23.71
CA ASP A 4 3.20 21.79 22.96
C ASP A 4 3.33 21.17 21.56
N TRP A 5 4.44 21.42 20.86
CA TRP A 5 4.68 20.92 19.51
C TRP A 5 6.02 20.21 19.36
N THR A 6 6.01 19.14 18.57
CA THR A 6 7.20 18.55 17.95
C THR A 6 7.06 18.66 16.44
N ILE A 7 7.93 19.44 15.82
CA ILE A 7 8.00 19.66 14.37
C ILE A 7 9.19 18.87 13.83
N MET A 8 8.93 17.98 12.88
CA MET A 8 9.90 17.07 12.27
C MET A 8 10.10 17.46 10.81
N PHE A 9 11.29 17.92 10.44
CA PHE A 9 11.65 18.30 9.08
C PHE A 9 12.51 17.21 8.45
N TYR A 10 11.98 16.55 7.42
CA TYR A 10 12.72 15.60 6.59
C TYR A 10 13.24 16.34 5.35
N LEU A 11 14.55 16.60 5.34
CA LEU A 11 15.22 17.47 4.36
C LEU A 11 16.10 16.64 3.43
N ASN A 12 15.66 16.39 2.21
CA ASN A 12 16.51 15.78 1.19
C ASN A 12 17.24 16.87 0.40
N ALA A 13 18.57 16.80 0.37
CA ALA A 13 19.44 17.63 -0.45
C ALA A 13 20.48 16.78 -1.20
N LYS A 14 20.07 15.59 -1.62
CA LYS A 14 20.87 14.72 -2.49
C LYS A 14 20.77 15.11 -3.95
N ASP A 15 19.64 15.68 -4.38
CA ASP A 15 19.52 16.45 -5.62
C ASP A 15 20.53 17.61 -5.64
N ASP A 16 21.22 17.77 -6.78
CA ASP A 16 22.31 18.72 -7.00
C ASP A 16 21.86 20.19 -7.08
N THR A 17 20.54 20.46 -7.10
CA THR A 17 19.96 21.79 -7.24
C THR A 17 19.34 22.34 -5.95
N ALA A 18 19.03 21.48 -4.97
CA ALA A 18 18.38 21.87 -3.71
C ALA A 18 19.33 22.30 -2.58
N GLU A 19 20.62 21.97 -2.66
CA GLU A 19 21.52 22.00 -1.50
C GLU A 19 21.63 23.35 -0.78
N GLU A 20 21.75 24.47 -1.50
CA GLU A 20 21.88 25.81 -0.88
C GLU A 20 20.57 26.28 -0.23
N ASP A 21 19.44 25.98 -0.88
CA ASP A 21 18.09 26.30 -0.39
C ASP A 21 17.76 25.52 0.89
N VAL A 22 18.06 24.21 0.93
CA VAL A 22 17.88 23.35 2.11
C VAL A 22 18.78 23.77 3.27
N PHE A 23 20.01 24.25 2.99
CA PHE A 23 20.82 24.88 4.02
C PHE A 23 20.21 26.18 4.55
N ASP A 24 19.51 26.96 3.72
CA ASP A 24 18.77 28.14 4.18
C ASP A 24 17.51 27.76 4.99
N ILE A 25 16.82 26.67 4.66
CA ILE A 25 15.76 26.09 5.51
C ILE A 25 16.32 25.77 6.91
N PHE A 26 17.44 25.05 6.99
CA PHE A 26 18.08 24.73 8.26
C PHE A 26 18.44 25.99 9.06
N LYS A 27 19.02 27.01 8.43
CA LYS A 27 19.35 28.30 9.08
C LYS A 27 18.12 28.99 9.66
N LYS A 28 16.96 28.90 9.01
CA LYS A 28 15.71 29.52 9.47
C LYS A 28 15.07 28.74 10.63
N ILE A 29 15.08 27.40 10.59
CA ILE A 29 14.73 26.54 11.73
C ILE A 29 15.65 26.84 12.92
N ALA A 30 16.96 26.98 12.68
CA ALA A 30 17.95 27.34 13.69
C ALA A 30 17.88 28.80 14.16
N ALA A 31 17.25 29.72 13.42
CA ALA A 31 17.01 31.09 13.90
C ALA A 31 15.98 31.12 15.04
N VAL A 32 15.06 30.16 15.07
CA VAL A 32 14.11 29.92 16.16
C VAL A 32 14.73 28.99 17.21
N GLY A 33 14.97 27.74 16.85
CA GLY A 33 15.53 26.69 17.71
C GLY A 33 14.53 26.10 18.73
N SER A 34 14.79 24.86 19.14
CA SER A 34 13.97 24.12 20.11
C SER A 34 14.06 24.70 21.53
N SER A 35 12.91 24.83 22.19
CA SER A 35 12.73 25.43 23.51
C SER A 35 12.19 24.43 24.54
N ASP A 36 11.65 24.95 25.65
CA ASP A 36 10.82 24.24 26.63
C ASP A 36 9.36 24.03 26.15
N LYS A 37 8.98 24.66 25.03
CA LYS A 37 7.62 24.66 24.46
C LYS A 37 7.52 23.94 23.12
N ILE A 38 8.56 24.02 22.28
CA ILE A 38 8.59 23.39 20.95
C ILE A 38 9.89 22.61 20.73
N ASN A 39 9.78 21.43 20.12
CA ASN A 39 10.92 20.69 19.58
C ASN A 39 10.98 20.86 18.07
N LEU A 40 12.16 21.21 17.55
CA LEU A 40 12.46 21.31 16.13
C LEU A 40 13.50 20.24 15.80
N LEU A 41 13.05 19.19 15.12
CA LEU A 41 13.84 18.03 14.73
C LEU A 41 14.12 18.10 13.23
N VAL A 42 15.33 17.75 12.81
CA VAL A 42 15.72 17.68 11.40
C VAL A 42 16.38 16.34 11.12
N GLU A 43 15.97 15.69 10.04
CA GLU A 43 16.74 14.70 9.28
C GLU A 43 17.24 15.39 8.00
N PHE A 44 18.53 15.28 7.67
CA PHE A 44 19.13 16.01 6.56
C PHE A 44 20.12 15.14 5.78
N GLY A 45 19.72 14.69 4.58
CA GLY A 45 20.57 13.93 3.66
C GLY A 45 21.32 14.81 2.67
N ARG A 46 22.62 14.60 2.48
CA ARG A 46 23.45 15.21 1.43
C ARG A 46 24.06 14.14 0.52
N GLY A 47 23.99 14.38 -0.80
CA GLY A 47 24.35 13.39 -1.81
C GLY A 47 25.86 13.24 -2.02
N LYS A 48 26.26 12.22 -2.79
CA LYS A 48 27.68 11.92 -3.11
C LYS A 48 28.45 13.09 -3.75
N ASN A 49 27.76 14.07 -4.32
CA ASN A 49 28.29 15.23 -5.02
C ASN A 49 28.22 16.56 -4.22
N ALA A 50 27.98 16.49 -2.91
CA ALA A 50 27.82 17.64 -2.00
C ALA A 50 28.92 18.72 -2.15
N LYS A 51 28.53 20.02 -2.14
CA LYS A 51 29.49 21.13 -2.34
C LYS A 51 30.48 21.22 -1.17
N ALA A 52 31.75 20.92 -1.46
CA ALA A 52 32.83 20.84 -0.49
C ALA A 52 33.10 22.13 0.30
N ASN A 53 32.76 23.31 -0.26
CA ASN A 53 32.89 24.61 0.40
C ASN A 53 31.72 24.93 1.34
N ILE A 54 30.67 24.12 1.41
CA ILE A 54 29.48 24.36 2.23
C ILE A 54 29.47 23.40 3.43
N TYR A 55 29.54 24.00 4.64
CA TYR A 55 29.51 23.31 5.93
C TYR A 55 30.41 22.06 6.02
N GLY A 56 31.62 22.13 5.46
CA GLY A 56 32.62 21.06 5.51
C GLY A 56 32.44 19.92 4.49
N GLY A 57 31.44 19.99 3.59
CA GLY A 57 31.34 19.04 2.47
C GLY A 57 30.95 17.60 2.82
N TRP A 58 30.29 17.38 3.96
CA TRP A 58 29.80 16.06 4.34
C TRP A 58 28.75 15.51 3.36
N SER A 59 28.75 14.18 3.15
CA SER A 59 27.86 13.44 2.26
C SER A 59 27.33 12.18 2.96
N SER A 60 26.43 12.42 3.91
CA SER A 60 25.74 11.45 4.75
C SER A 60 24.33 11.95 5.08
N THR A 61 23.58 11.21 5.90
CA THR A 61 22.28 11.61 6.46
C THR A 61 22.45 11.89 7.95
N LEU A 62 22.31 13.16 8.32
CA LEU A 62 22.52 13.66 9.69
C LEU A 62 21.20 14.04 10.35
N ARG A 63 21.04 13.66 11.62
CA ARG A 63 19.87 14.00 12.44
C ARG A 63 20.24 15.00 13.52
N PHE A 64 19.38 16.00 13.73
CA PHE A 64 19.63 17.13 14.64
C PHE A 64 18.43 17.40 15.56
N TYR A 65 18.71 17.67 16.82
CA TYR A 65 17.81 18.41 17.71
C TYR A 65 18.19 19.89 17.63
N VAL A 66 17.51 20.66 16.78
CA VAL A 66 17.99 21.98 16.37
C VAL A 66 17.87 22.98 17.54
N LYS A 67 18.99 23.54 17.97
CA LYS A 67 19.05 24.66 18.92
C LYS A 67 19.28 25.99 18.20
N LYS A 68 19.04 27.09 18.92
CA LYS A 68 19.15 28.43 18.33
C LYS A 68 20.59 28.75 17.92
N GLY A 69 20.81 29.03 16.64
CA GLY A 69 22.12 29.25 16.04
C GLY A 69 22.92 27.99 15.72
N LEU A 70 22.34 26.79 15.79
CA LEU A 70 23.01 25.54 15.43
C LEU A 70 23.37 25.54 13.93
N THR A 71 24.56 25.03 13.59
CA THR A 71 24.99 24.83 12.19
C THR A 71 24.88 23.36 11.78
N PRO A 72 24.48 23.04 10.53
CA PRO A 72 24.36 21.67 10.04
C PRO A 72 25.73 21.10 9.64
N ILE A 73 26.46 20.62 10.64
CA ILE A 73 27.77 19.95 10.56
C ILE A 73 27.74 18.66 11.39
N PRO A 74 28.55 17.63 11.08
CA PRO A 74 28.54 16.35 11.80
C PRO A 74 28.76 16.50 13.32
N GLU A 75 29.58 17.46 13.75
CA GLU A 75 29.87 17.73 15.17
C GLU A 75 28.67 18.26 15.96
N ASN A 76 27.63 18.74 15.27
CA ASN A 76 26.37 19.21 15.84
C ASN A 76 25.23 18.20 15.68
N ALA A 77 25.44 17.11 14.94
CA ALA A 77 24.45 16.05 14.78
C ALA A 77 24.33 15.22 16.06
N ILE A 78 23.12 14.73 16.34
CA ILE A 78 22.86 13.79 17.44
C ILE A 78 22.93 12.33 16.96
N MET A 79 22.80 12.09 15.65
CA MET A 79 23.03 10.83 14.98
C MET A 79 23.57 11.11 13.56
N ASP A 80 24.55 10.32 13.11
CA ASP A 80 24.97 10.23 11.72
C ASP A 80 24.66 8.81 11.25
N PHE A 81 23.85 8.67 10.21
CA PHE A 81 23.45 7.38 9.65
C PHE A 81 24.35 6.93 8.49
N GLY A 82 25.42 7.67 8.18
CA GLY A 82 26.22 7.44 6.99
C GLY A 82 25.38 7.69 5.74
N LYS A 83 25.51 6.83 4.73
CA LYS A 83 24.69 6.93 3.51
C LYS A 83 23.43 6.08 3.67
N THR A 84 22.32 6.73 4.04
CA THR A 84 20.97 6.14 3.88
C THR A 84 20.46 6.40 2.46
N ASP A 85 19.35 5.77 2.11
CA ASP A 85 18.45 6.26 1.06
C ASP A 85 17.59 7.43 1.63
N MET A 86 17.16 8.36 0.77
CA MET A 86 16.19 9.43 1.04
C MET A 86 14.96 9.38 0.10
N GLY A 87 14.99 8.50 -0.90
CA GLY A 87 13.87 8.06 -1.72
C GLY A 87 13.13 6.86 -1.12
N ASP A 88 13.73 6.17 -0.13
CA ASP A 88 13.06 5.16 0.68
C ASP A 88 12.10 5.78 1.72
N ALA A 89 10.81 5.48 1.57
CA ALA A 89 9.75 5.95 2.47
C ALA A 89 9.92 5.42 3.92
N ALA A 90 10.62 4.31 4.15
CA ALA A 90 10.94 3.81 5.48
C ALA A 90 11.86 4.78 6.26
N GLY A 91 12.67 5.60 5.57
CA GLY A 91 13.44 6.67 6.20
C GLY A 91 12.54 7.69 6.91
N ILE A 92 11.46 8.12 6.25
CA ILE A 92 10.44 9.00 6.83
C ILE A 92 9.74 8.32 8.00
N GLN A 93 9.40 7.03 7.88
CA GLN A 93 8.80 6.27 8.97
C GLN A 93 9.70 6.23 10.21
N VAL A 94 10.98 5.87 10.04
CA VAL A 94 11.96 5.76 11.12
C VAL A 94 12.20 7.12 11.77
N PHE A 95 12.26 8.21 11.00
CA PHE A 95 12.39 9.57 11.53
C PHE A 95 11.16 10.00 12.35
N ALA A 96 9.95 9.86 11.80
CA ALA A 96 8.71 10.24 12.48
C ALA A 96 8.48 9.43 13.76
N LYS A 97 8.65 8.10 13.69
CA LYS A 97 8.54 7.17 14.83
C LYS A 97 9.56 7.50 15.94
N TRP A 98 10.79 7.87 15.55
CA TRP A 98 11.82 8.31 16.47
C TRP A 98 11.50 9.68 17.09
N GLY A 99 11.02 10.65 16.32
CA GLY A 99 10.70 11.99 16.79
C GLY A 99 9.59 12.00 17.82
N ILE A 100 8.45 11.37 17.49
CA ILE A 100 7.29 11.22 18.38
C ILE A 100 7.69 10.50 19.69
N LYS A 101 8.55 9.48 19.62
CA LYS A 101 8.97 8.68 20.78
C LYS A 101 9.96 9.40 21.70
N ASN A 102 10.95 10.10 21.15
CA ASN A 102 12.05 10.69 21.93
C ASN A 102 11.79 12.15 22.33
N TYR A 103 10.92 12.84 21.59
CA TYR A 103 10.51 14.22 21.83
C TYR A 103 8.97 14.31 21.88
N PRO A 104 8.33 13.65 22.87
CA PRO A 104 6.88 13.67 22.98
C PRO A 104 6.37 15.10 23.20
N ALA A 105 5.36 15.48 22.43
CA ALA A 105 4.67 16.77 22.52
C ALA A 105 3.15 16.57 22.53
N ASN A 106 2.39 17.61 22.87
CA ASN A 106 0.93 17.60 22.81
C ASN A 106 0.44 17.50 21.35
N LYS A 107 1.25 17.98 20.40
CA LYS A 107 0.99 18.05 18.96
C LYS A 107 2.20 17.68 18.12
N ASN A 108 1.99 17.05 16.98
CA ASN A 108 3.06 16.56 16.11
C ASN A 108 2.86 17.02 14.66
N MET A 109 3.90 17.59 14.07
CA MET A 109 3.95 17.99 12.66
C MET A 109 5.10 17.28 11.95
N LEU A 110 4.83 16.76 10.75
CA LEU A 110 5.86 16.28 9.83
C LEU A 110 5.89 17.20 8.61
N VAL A 111 7.06 17.69 8.23
CA VAL A 111 7.31 18.47 7.02
C VAL A 111 8.30 17.69 6.16
N ILE A 112 7.89 17.34 4.94
CA ILE A 112 8.76 16.72 3.94
C ILE A 112 9.16 17.80 2.95
N VAL A 113 10.48 17.93 2.73
CA VAL A 113 11.11 18.96 1.90
C VAL A 113 12.05 18.29 0.91
N ASP A 114 11.65 18.34 -0.36
CA ASP A 114 12.43 17.99 -1.55
C ASP A 114 11.63 18.42 -2.79
N HIS A 115 12.05 18.05 -4.00
CA HIS A 115 11.28 18.17 -5.24
C HIS A 115 10.01 17.31 -5.24
N GLY A 116 8.97 17.83 -4.59
CA GLY A 116 7.60 17.49 -4.94
C GLY A 116 7.39 17.59 -6.45
N GLN A 117 6.80 16.55 -7.03
CA GLN A 117 6.40 16.54 -8.44
C GLN A 117 4.88 16.53 -8.61
N GLY A 118 4.16 15.80 -7.77
CA GLY A 118 2.72 15.57 -7.93
C GLY A 118 2.39 14.62 -9.09
N TRP A 119 2.65 14.99 -10.36
CA TRP A 119 2.37 14.14 -11.54
C TRP A 119 3.52 13.85 -12.54
N ALA A 120 4.69 14.52 -12.52
CA ALA A 120 5.77 14.37 -13.53
C ALA A 120 7.08 15.22 -13.34
N LEU A 121 8.12 14.90 -14.15
CA LEU A 121 9.55 15.30 -14.07
C LEU A 121 9.92 16.73 -14.48
N ARG A 122 11.05 17.21 -13.93
CA ARG A 122 11.86 18.29 -14.51
C ARG A 122 12.52 17.90 -15.85
N ALA A 123 12.27 18.70 -16.89
CA ALA A 123 13.07 18.66 -18.13
C ALA A 123 14.48 19.24 -17.91
N ARG A 124 15.52 18.39 -17.75
CA ARG A 124 16.94 18.80 -17.74
C ARG A 124 17.50 18.85 -19.18
N PRO A 125 17.89 20.00 -19.77
CA PRO A 125 18.19 20.13 -21.20
C PRO A 125 19.42 19.36 -21.75
N SER A 126 20.18 18.68 -20.89
CA SER A 126 21.48 18.08 -21.20
C SER A 126 21.60 16.60 -20.83
N ILE A 127 20.53 15.98 -20.32
CA ILE A 127 20.47 14.56 -19.95
C ILE A 127 19.25 13.97 -20.66
N PRO A 128 19.34 12.82 -21.36
CA PRO A 128 18.15 12.11 -21.83
C PRO A 128 17.24 11.83 -20.63
N PRO A 129 15.92 12.06 -20.71
CA PRO A 129 15.05 11.81 -19.57
C PRO A 129 15.17 10.33 -19.15
N PRO A 130 15.35 10.03 -17.85
CA PRO A 130 15.32 8.65 -17.38
C PRO A 130 13.96 8.04 -17.73
N SER A 131 13.97 6.76 -18.06
CA SER A 131 12.73 6.00 -18.21
C SER A 131 12.16 5.74 -16.82
N GLN A 132 10.97 6.32 -16.55
CA GLN A 132 10.25 6.21 -15.28
C GLN A 132 10.93 6.97 -14.12
N GLU A 133 10.24 7.40 -13.05
CA GLU A 133 8.80 7.32 -12.74
C GLU A 133 8.23 8.70 -12.29
N PHE A 134 6.98 8.80 -11.82
CA PHE A 134 6.21 10.07 -11.80
C PHE A 134 5.02 10.11 -10.78
N LYS A 135 5.22 9.95 -9.47
CA LYS A 135 4.14 10.26 -8.46
C LYS A 135 4.66 10.50 -7.03
N SER A 136 5.78 11.22 -6.94
CA SER A 136 6.63 11.28 -5.75
C SER A 136 6.78 12.67 -5.11
N ILE A 137 7.35 12.67 -3.90
CA ILE A 137 7.74 13.87 -3.16
C ILE A 137 9.23 13.98 -2.82
N SER A 138 9.95 12.86 -2.65
CA SER A 138 11.38 12.84 -2.33
C SER A 138 12.10 11.90 -3.30
N TYR A 139 13.23 12.33 -3.88
CA TYR A 139 14.00 11.57 -4.88
C TYR A 139 15.49 11.55 -4.54
N ASP A 140 16.09 10.37 -4.56
CA ASP A 140 17.49 10.16 -4.21
C ASP A 140 18.35 9.79 -5.44
N PRO A 141 19.12 10.73 -6.02
CA PRO A 141 20.02 10.43 -7.14
C PRO A 141 21.28 9.64 -6.75
N ASP A 142 21.43 9.19 -5.49
CA ASP A 142 22.42 8.19 -5.09
C ASP A 142 21.91 6.75 -5.19
N THR A 143 20.60 6.52 -5.17
CA THR A 143 19.95 5.19 -5.29
C THR A 143 19.00 5.06 -6.48
N GLU A 144 18.60 6.18 -7.09
CA GLU A 144 17.57 6.31 -8.14
C GLU A 144 16.14 5.95 -7.65
N HIS A 145 15.90 5.94 -6.33
CA HIS A 145 14.59 5.71 -5.71
C HIS A 145 13.77 6.99 -5.45
N GLU A 146 12.45 6.86 -5.35
CA GLU A 146 11.53 7.95 -5.03
C GLU A 146 10.40 7.55 -4.06
N VAL A 147 10.06 8.45 -3.12
CA VAL A 147 8.98 8.25 -2.13
C VAL A 147 7.62 8.54 -2.76
N TYR A 148 6.73 7.55 -2.78
CA TYR A 148 5.35 7.72 -3.24
C TYR A 148 4.40 8.14 -2.12
N ASN A 149 3.41 8.97 -2.45
CA ASN A 149 2.40 9.47 -1.50
C ASN A 149 1.58 8.35 -0.83
N ARG A 150 1.52 7.15 -1.42
CA ARG A 150 0.84 5.98 -0.85
C ARG A 150 1.67 5.30 0.24
N GLU A 151 2.98 5.21 0.08
CA GLU A 151 3.87 4.62 1.09
C GLU A 151 3.89 5.48 2.36
N ILE A 152 3.84 6.81 2.19
CA ILE A 152 3.65 7.74 3.32
C ILE A 152 2.33 7.45 4.06
N GLN A 153 1.23 7.11 3.37
CA GLN A 153 -0.03 6.72 4.03
C GLN A 153 0.15 5.43 4.84
N ASP A 154 0.65 4.37 4.20
CA ASP A 154 0.69 3.04 4.82
C ASP A 154 1.69 3.02 6.00
N LEU A 155 2.91 3.53 5.78
CA LEU A 155 3.97 3.54 6.79
C LEU A 155 3.67 4.49 7.97
N LEU A 156 2.98 5.62 7.76
CA LEU A 156 2.52 6.44 8.89
C LEU A 156 1.39 5.76 9.67
N GLY A 157 0.53 4.98 9.00
CA GLY A 157 -0.53 4.19 9.65
C GLY A 157 0.03 3.21 10.67
N GLU A 158 1.08 2.47 10.30
CA GLU A 158 1.77 1.51 11.18
C GLU A 158 2.32 2.13 12.48
N ILE A 159 2.81 3.38 12.44
CA ILE A 159 3.52 3.98 13.58
C ILE A 159 2.64 4.87 14.46
N LEU A 160 1.48 5.30 13.96
CA LEU A 160 0.58 6.18 14.68
C LEU A 160 -0.42 5.39 15.56
N ASP A 161 -0.64 4.10 15.30
CA ASP A 161 -1.46 3.22 16.17
C ASP A 161 -2.87 3.82 16.40
N GLY A 162 -3.58 4.04 15.29
CA GLY A 162 -4.91 4.66 15.24
C GLY A 162 -4.97 6.16 15.57
N LYS A 163 -3.82 6.80 15.89
CA LYS A 163 -3.71 8.25 16.09
C LYS A 163 -3.38 8.93 14.76
N LYS A 164 -3.23 10.25 14.80
CA LYS A 164 -2.89 11.09 13.64
C LYS A 164 -1.79 12.09 14.00
N LEU A 165 -1.04 12.53 13.00
CA LEU A 165 -0.32 13.81 13.07
C LEU A 165 -1.34 14.95 13.09
N ASP A 166 -1.02 16.03 13.81
CA ASP A 166 -1.84 17.25 13.79
C ASP A 166 -1.76 17.92 12.42
N VAL A 167 -0.54 18.03 11.87
CA VAL A 167 -0.28 18.66 10.57
C VAL A 167 0.75 17.85 9.77
N ILE A 168 0.48 17.64 8.48
CA ILE A 168 1.47 17.18 7.51
C ILE A 168 1.72 18.30 6.49
N GLY A 169 3.00 18.56 6.24
CA GLY A 169 3.46 19.64 5.39
C GLY A 169 4.29 19.13 4.23
N PHE A 170 3.98 19.65 3.05
CA PHE A 170 4.66 19.33 1.80
C PHE A 170 5.23 20.64 1.22
N ASP A 171 6.51 20.91 1.46
CA ASP A 171 7.28 22.03 0.85
C ASP A 171 7.73 21.57 -0.54
N ALA A 172 6.74 21.37 -1.42
CA ALA A 172 6.79 20.43 -2.52
C ALA A 172 5.68 20.72 -3.56
N CYS A 173 6.02 20.68 -4.85
CA CYS A 173 5.10 21.05 -5.94
C CYS A 173 3.92 20.09 -6.09
N CYS A 174 2.75 20.64 -6.47
CA CYS A 174 1.58 19.88 -6.93
C CYS A 174 1.09 18.80 -5.93
N MET A 175 1.23 19.07 -4.61
CA MET A 175 0.86 18.14 -3.54
C MET A 175 -0.55 18.37 -2.95
N ALA A 176 -1.18 19.53 -3.17
CA ALA A 176 -2.56 19.84 -2.78
C ALA A 176 -3.58 19.21 -3.74
N MET A 177 -3.45 17.89 -3.94
CA MET A 177 -4.31 17.07 -4.77
C MET A 177 -5.39 16.40 -3.91
N VAL A 178 -6.60 16.23 -4.45
CA VAL A 178 -7.69 15.46 -3.80
C VAL A 178 -7.23 14.03 -3.49
N GLU A 179 -6.41 13.45 -4.36
CA GLU A 179 -5.80 12.13 -4.22
C GLU A 179 -4.86 12.07 -3.01
N THR A 180 -3.96 13.05 -2.86
CA THR A 180 -3.06 13.15 -1.69
C THR A 180 -3.84 13.41 -0.40
N ALA A 181 -4.83 14.31 -0.44
CA ALA A 181 -5.72 14.59 0.69
C ALA A 181 -6.55 13.36 1.10
N TYR A 182 -6.87 12.46 0.16
CA TYR A 182 -7.55 11.20 0.46
C TYR A 182 -6.59 10.11 0.99
N ALA A 183 -5.34 10.07 0.52
CA ALA A 183 -4.31 9.19 1.08
C ALA A 183 -3.99 9.56 2.54
N MET A 184 -3.72 10.83 2.83
CA MET A 184 -3.30 11.29 4.17
C MET A 184 -4.43 11.27 5.22
N ARG A 185 -5.69 11.07 4.82
CA ARG A 185 -6.86 11.28 5.71
C ARG A 185 -6.92 10.39 6.95
N ASP A 186 -6.29 9.22 6.91
CA ASP A 186 -6.28 8.27 8.03
C ASP A 186 -5.13 8.53 9.01
N VAL A 187 -4.08 9.26 8.57
CA VAL A 187 -2.82 9.44 9.31
C VAL A 187 -2.56 10.89 9.74
N CYS A 188 -3.34 11.86 9.26
CA CYS A 188 -3.19 13.26 9.62
C CYS A 188 -4.54 14.00 9.70
N ASP A 189 -4.60 15.04 10.53
CA ASP A 189 -5.75 15.92 10.70
C ASP A 189 -5.78 17.08 9.69
N VAL A 190 -4.64 17.73 9.43
CA VAL A 190 -4.52 18.87 8.49
C VAL A 190 -3.35 18.68 7.53
N MET A 191 -3.60 18.83 6.22
CA MET A 191 -2.54 18.95 5.22
C MET A 191 -2.31 20.41 4.86
N VAL A 192 -1.06 20.82 4.68
CA VAL A 192 -0.71 22.10 4.04
C VAL A 192 0.20 21.81 2.85
N ALA A 193 -0.18 22.29 1.67
CA ALA A 193 0.45 21.94 0.39
C ALA A 193 0.12 22.96 -0.72
N SER A 194 0.77 22.83 -1.89
CA SER A 194 0.53 23.66 -3.08
C SER A 194 -0.17 22.90 -4.20
N GLU A 195 -1.05 23.56 -4.95
CA GLU A 195 -1.70 22.99 -6.12
C GLU A 195 -0.76 22.87 -7.35
N ASP A 196 0.32 23.66 -7.37
CA ASP A 196 1.20 23.84 -8.53
C ASP A 196 2.68 23.77 -8.13
N ILE A 197 3.58 24.06 -9.07
CA ILE A 197 5.00 24.28 -8.87
C ILE A 197 5.21 25.36 -7.82
N GLU A 198 5.86 24.95 -6.73
CA GLU A 198 6.37 25.86 -5.73
C GLU A 198 7.59 26.62 -6.23
N PRO A 199 7.79 27.86 -5.75
CA PRO A 199 9.03 28.59 -6.01
C PRO A 199 10.23 27.92 -5.30
N PRO A 200 11.49 28.28 -5.65
CA PRO A 200 12.72 27.60 -5.19
C PRO A 200 12.79 27.30 -3.69
N HIS A 201 13.43 26.19 -3.32
CA HIS A 201 13.12 25.46 -2.09
C HIS A 201 13.18 26.29 -0.81
N GLY A 202 12.27 26.01 0.11
CA GLY A 202 12.26 26.67 1.43
C GLY A 202 11.54 28.00 1.48
N PHE A 203 10.62 28.33 0.57
CA PHE A 203 9.69 29.45 0.80
C PHE A 203 8.77 29.21 1.99
N TRP A 204 8.38 27.96 2.28
CA TRP A 204 7.77 27.59 3.56
C TRP A 204 8.56 28.08 4.76
N SER A 205 9.86 27.76 4.83
CA SER A 205 10.73 28.18 5.93
C SER A 205 11.03 29.68 5.96
N SER A 206 10.75 30.40 4.87
CA SER A 206 11.02 31.84 4.72
C SER A 206 10.00 32.74 5.41
N GLY A 207 8.89 32.15 5.88
CA GLY A 207 7.88 32.83 6.67
C GLY A 207 8.31 33.15 8.11
N SER A 208 7.45 33.90 8.78
CA SER A 208 7.40 34.11 10.22
C SER A 208 6.76 32.95 11.01
N TRP A 209 6.13 31.98 10.35
CA TRP A 209 5.24 31.03 11.04
C TRP A 209 5.91 30.22 12.18
N LEU A 210 7.20 29.90 12.07
CA LEU A 210 7.95 29.24 13.16
C LEU A 210 8.21 30.19 14.33
N GLN A 211 8.39 31.48 14.08
CA GLN A 211 8.50 32.53 15.09
C GLN A 211 7.14 32.80 15.75
N ASP A 212 6.07 32.80 14.95
CA ASP A 212 4.69 32.99 15.40
C ASP A 212 4.22 31.81 16.26
N LEU A 213 4.55 30.58 15.86
CA LEU A 213 4.35 29.36 16.67
C LEU A 213 5.21 29.35 17.94
N ALA A 214 6.46 29.82 17.89
CA ALA A 214 7.29 29.94 19.08
C ALA A 214 6.77 31.00 20.07
N ALA A 215 6.09 32.04 19.57
CA ALA A 215 5.42 33.05 20.38
C ALA A 215 4.09 32.54 20.97
N ASN A 216 3.28 31.84 20.16
CA ASN A 216 2.02 31.21 20.56
C ASN A 216 2.04 29.69 20.28
N PRO A 217 2.67 28.88 21.15
CA PRO A 217 2.77 27.44 20.95
C PRO A 217 1.45 26.70 21.21
N GLN A 218 0.43 27.40 21.73
CA GLN A 218 -0.89 26.83 22.01
C GLN A 218 -1.79 26.74 20.76
N MET A 219 -1.29 27.15 19.57
CA MET A 219 -1.99 26.97 18.30
C MET A 219 -2.45 25.52 18.11
N ASP A 220 -3.68 25.34 17.63
CA ASP A 220 -4.12 24.04 17.10
C ASP A 220 -3.67 23.80 15.65
N ALA A 221 -4.01 22.65 15.08
CA ALA A 221 -3.64 22.27 13.71
C ALA A 221 -4.21 23.22 12.64
N ILE A 222 -5.41 23.75 12.87
CA ILE A 222 -6.15 24.64 11.97
C ILE A 222 -5.56 26.05 12.06
N GLU A 223 -5.23 26.51 13.26
CA GLU A 223 -4.54 27.79 13.50
C GLU A 223 -3.11 27.78 12.95
N LEU A 224 -2.35 26.68 13.14
CA LEU A 224 -1.01 26.54 12.57
C LEU A 224 -1.07 26.48 11.04
N GLY A 225 -1.98 25.68 10.46
CA GLY A 225 -2.16 25.62 9.01
C GLY A 225 -2.48 26.99 8.39
N LYS A 226 -3.38 27.75 9.02
CA LYS A 226 -3.66 29.16 8.66
C LYS A 226 -2.43 30.04 8.76
N THR A 227 -1.66 29.91 9.83
CA THR A 227 -0.45 30.70 10.06
C THR A 227 0.61 30.43 9.00
N ILE A 228 0.80 29.17 8.58
CA ILE A 228 1.72 28.79 7.49
C ILE A 228 1.29 29.45 6.17
N VAL A 229 0.03 29.26 5.74
CA VAL A 229 -0.50 29.84 4.48
C VAL A 229 -0.45 31.38 4.49
N LYS A 230 -0.81 32.01 5.62
CA LYS A 230 -0.76 33.47 5.77
C LYS A 230 0.67 34.01 5.72
N SER A 231 1.62 33.29 6.31
CA SER A 231 3.03 33.67 6.32
C SER A 231 3.68 33.51 4.95
N TYR A 232 3.31 32.45 4.22
CA TYR A 232 3.68 32.24 2.82
C TYR A 232 3.15 33.36 1.91
N GLU A 233 1.87 33.76 2.07
CA GLU A 233 1.29 34.92 1.37
C GLU A 233 2.14 36.19 1.56
N ASP A 234 2.52 36.51 2.80
CA ASP A 234 3.25 37.75 3.09
C ASP A 234 4.70 37.71 2.59
N VAL A 235 5.31 36.52 2.50
CA VAL A 235 6.61 36.33 1.82
C VAL A 235 6.47 36.58 0.31
N LEU A 236 5.53 35.92 -0.37
CA LEU A 236 5.37 36.07 -1.83
C LEU A 236 4.96 37.48 -2.24
N LYS A 237 4.11 38.17 -1.47
CA LYS A 237 3.81 39.59 -1.65
C LYS A 237 5.04 40.48 -1.54
N LYS A 238 5.91 40.23 -0.56
CA LYS A 238 7.12 41.03 -0.28
C LYS A 238 8.16 40.94 -1.40
N ILE A 239 8.23 39.81 -2.10
CA ILE A 239 9.20 39.56 -3.20
C ILE A 239 8.56 39.62 -4.60
N ASN A 240 7.24 39.84 -4.69
CA ASN A 240 6.45 39.93 -5.92
C ASN A 240 6.66 38.71 -6.84
N MET A 241 6.38 37.52 -6.32
CA MET A 241 6.52 36.24 -7.02
C MET A 241 5.21 35.45 -6.97
N GLU A 242 4.98 34.58 -7.96
CA GLU A 242 3.77 33.77 -8.07
C GLU A 242 3.85 32.44 -7.30
N GLY A 243 2.70 31.98 -6.82
CA GLY A 243 2.58 30.75 -6.01
C GLY A 243 1.19 30.63 -5.39
N CYS A 244 0.90 29.44 -4.84
CA CYS A 244 -0.34 29.13 -4.15
C CYS A 244 -0.06 28.17 -3.00
N LEU A 245 -0.79 28.28 -1.90
CA LEU A 245 -0.68 27.35 -0.79
C LEU A 245 -2.01 27.26 -0.06
N SER A 246 -2.45 26.06 0.27
CA SER A 246 -3.71 25.82 0.99
C SER A 246 -3.48 24.98 2.24
N ALA A 247 -4.35 25.19 3.23
CA ALA A 247 -4.51 24.32 4.39
C ALA A 247 -5.84 23.58 4.26
N ILE A 248 -5.84 22.27 4.51
CA ILE A 248 -6.93 21.35 4.16
C ILE A 248 -7.28 20.46 5.36
N ASP A 249 -8.56 20.45 5.77
CA ASP A 249 -9.09 19.55 6.80
C ASP A 249 -9.30 18.15 6.22
N LEU A 250 -8.40 17.24 6.59
CA LEU A 250 -8.39 15.88 6.05
C LEU A 250 -9.56 15.03 6.58
N LYS A 251 -10.25 15.44 7.66
CA LYS A 251 -11.48 14.77 8.14
C LYS A 251 -12.63 14.87 7.13
N THR A 252 -12.53 15.81 6.19
CA THR A 252 -13.52 16.04 5.14
C THR A 252 -13.23 15.29 3.84
N SER A 253 -12.03 14.71 3.67
CA SER A 253 -11.59 14.05 2.44
C SER A 253 -12.52 12.91 1.99
N GLU A 254 -13.11 12.17 2.93
CA GLU A 254 -14.08 11.12 2.61
C GLU A 254 -15.40 11.69 2.07
N ALA A 255 -15.91 12.77 2.67
CA ALA A 255 -17.10 13.45 2.19
C ALA A 255 -16.89 14.05 0.78
N LEU A 256 -15.68 14.58 0.51
CA LEU A 256 -15.29 15.08 -0.81
C LEU A 256 -15.22 13.95 -1.85
N ALA A 257 -14.50 12.86 -1.55
CA ALA A 257 -14.41 11.69 -2.43
C ALA A 257 -15.77 11.03 -2.68
N GLU A 258 -16.64 10.96 -1.67
CA GLU A 258 -18.03 10.52 -1.82
C GLU A 258 -18.82 11.42 -2.78
N LYS A 259 -18.73 12.75 -2.62
CA LYS A 259 -19.47 13.72 -3.45
C LYS A 259 -19.05 13.63 -4.91
N ILE A 260 -17.74 13.58 -5.17
CA ILE A 260 -17.16 13.34 -6.50
C ILE A 260 -17.65 11.99 -7.06
N THR A 261 -17.55 10.91 -6.27
CA THR A 261 -18.02 9.57 -6.67
C THR A 261 -19.51 9.53 -7.01
N LYS A 262 -20.35 10.21 -6.22
CA LYS A 262 -21.80 10.31 -6.42
C LYS A 262 -22.11 11.09 -7.71
N PHE A 263 -21.40 12.19 -7.98
CA PHE A 263 -21.49 12.91 -9.25
C PHE A 263 -21.08 12.03 -10.44
N VAL A 264 -19.89 11.42 -10.43
CA VAL A 264 -19.36 10.62 -11.54
C VAL A 264 -20.30 9.47 -11.87
N LYS A 265 -20.80 8.74 -10.86
CA LYS A 265 -21.78 7.66 -11.04
C LYS A 265 -23.10 8.12 -11.68
N LYS A 266 -23.55 9.37 -11.45
CA LYS A 266 -24.75 9.93 -12.10
C LYS A 266 -24.45 10.56 -13.47
N CYS A 267 -23.21 10.97 -13.72
CA CYS A 267 -22.79 11.55 -15.00
C CYS A 267 -22.51 10.49 -16.08
N ILE A 268 -21.94 9.33 -15.71
CA ILE A 268 -21.58 8.23 -16.64
C ILE A 268 -22.73 7.83 -17.60
N PRO A 269 -23.99 7.62 -17.15
CA PRO A 269 -25.10 7.30 -18.05
C PRO A 269 -25.48 8.43 -19.03
N GLU A 270 -25.14 9.67 -18.70
CA GLU A 270 -25.54 10.88 -19.44
C GLU A 270 -24.44 11.36 -20.42
N LEU A 271 -23.28 10.69 -20.48
CA LEU A 271 -22.09 11.12 -21.25
C LEU A 271 -22.39 11.44 -22.72
N GLY A 272 -23.33 10.75 -23.37
CA GLY A 272 -23.74 11.03 -24.74
C GLY A 272 -24.33 12.44 -24.94
N GLN A 273 -24.85 13.05 -23.88
CA GLN A 273 -25.34 14.44 -23.84
C GLN A 273 -24.28 15.37 -23.21
N GLU A 274 -23.62 14.90 -22.14
CA GLU A 274 -22.78 15.75 -21.29
C GLU A 274 -21.32 15.91 -21.76
N THR A 275 -20.80 15.05 -22.66
CA THR A 275 -19.39 15.12 -23.13
C THR A 275 -18.97 16.52 -23.59
N LYS A 276 -19.86 17.26 -24.28
CA LYS A 276 -19.56 18.63 -24.73
C LYS A 276 -19.49 19.65 -23.59
N ASN A 277 -20.28 19.45 -22.54
CA ASN A 277 -20.32 20.33 -21.36
C ASN A 277 -19.09 20.05 -20.46
N ILE A 278 -18.72 18.77 -20.36
CA ILE A 278 -17.50 18.28 -19.71
C ILE A 278 -16.26 18.87 -20.40
N GLN A 279 -16.19 18.78 -21.73
CA GLN A 279 -15.09 19.35 -22.51
C GLN A 279 -15.07 20.88 -22.40
N ALA A 280 -16.19 21.58 -22.60
CA ALA A 280 -16.25 23.04 -22.49
C ALA A 280 -15.90 23.57 -21.09
N ALA A 281 -16.00 22.75 -20.03
CA ALA A 281 -15.48 23.07 -18.70
C ALA A 281 -13.96 22.77 -18.59
N ARG A 282 -13.49 21.66 -19.19
CA ARG A 282 -12.06 21.27 -19.17
C ARG A 282 -11.17 22.20 -20.01
N ASP A 283 -11.67 22.67 -21.14
CA ASP A 283 -11.00 23.63 -22.04
C ASP A 283 -10.78 25.02 -21.37
N LYS A 284 -11.38 25.26 -20.19
CA LYS A 284 -11.31 26.50 -19.39
C LYS A 284 -10.60 26.30 -18.04
N CYS A 285 -9.86 25.19 -17.91
CA CYS A 285 -9.00 24.87 -16.77
C CYS A 285 -7.57 24.69 -17.25
N LEU A 286 -6.62 25.45 -16.71
CA LEU A 286 -5.19 25.25 -16.95
C LEU A 286 -4.65 24.07 -16.13
N ASN A 287 -3.66 23.36 -16.69
CA ASN A 287 -2.96 22.28 -16.00
C ASN A 287 -1.91 22.87 -15.05
N TYR A 288 -1.98 22.57 -13.75
CA TYR A 288 -0.94 22.93 -12.80
C TYR A 288 0.35 22.17 -13.11
N GLY A 289 1.45 22.89 -13.27
CA GLY A 289 2.77 22.34 -13.49
C GLY A 289 3.15 22.11 -14.96
N ALA A 290 2.31 22.52 -15.92
CA ALA A 290 2.35 22.17 -17.35
C ALA A 290 3.74 22.14 -18.07
N VAL A 291 4.78 22.80 -17.54
CA VAL A 291 6.17 22.77 -18.04
C VAL A 291 6.90 21.43 -17.91
N ALA A 292 6.36 20.48 -17.14
CA ALA A 292 7.02 19.22 -16.77
C ALA A 292 6.32 17.96 -17.32
N ASP A 293 5.43 18.13 -18.32
CA ASP A 293 4.43 17.12 -18.69
C ASP A 293 3.72 16.54 -17.45
N LEU A 294 3.31 17.51 -16.61
CA LEU A 294 2.28 17.50 -15.49
C LEU A 294 -0.71 17.23 -15.82
N HIS A 295 -1.62 16.47 -15.09
CA HIS A 295 -3.07 16.35 -15.28
C HIS A 295 -3.85 16.95 -14.12
N GLY A 296 -3.16 17.53 -13.12
CA GLY A 296 -3.78 18.35 -12.09
C GLY A 296 -4.45 19.59 -12.67
N VAL A 297 -5.75 19.76 -12.40
CA VAL A 297 -6.50 21.02 -12.59
C VAL A 297 -7.23 21.35 -11.29
N ASP A 298 -7.58 22.62 -11.05
CA ASP A 298 -8.40 22.98 -9.89
C ASP A 298 -9.75 22.25 -9.91
N CYS A 299 -10.04 21.54 -8.82
CA CYS A 299 -11.22 20.71 -8.71
C CYS A 299 -12.50 21.56 -8.60
N PHE A 300 -12.47 22.63 -7.79
CA PHE A 300 -13.62 23.52 -7.61
C PHE A 300 -13.99 24.22 -8.93
N ARG A 301 -12.98 24.73 -9.65
CA ARG A 301 -13.06 25.43 -10.94
C ARG A 301 -13.75 24.55 -11.98
N TRP A 302 -13.29 23.31 -12.15
CA TRP A 302 -13.88 22.41 -13.12
C TRP A 302 -15.36 22.10 -12.80
N PHE A 303 -15.67 21.76 -11.55
CA PHE A 303 -17.05 21.50 -11.13
C PHE A 303 -17.93 22.77 -11.24
N TYR A 304 -17.40 23.94 -10.90
CA TYR A 304 -18.09 25.21 -11.00
C TYR A 304 -18.44 25.55 -12.46
N LEU A 305 -17.47 25.44 -13.37
CA LEU A 305 -17.64 25.65 -14.81
C LEU A 305 -18.64 24.66 -15.40
N TYR A 306 -18.47 23.36 -15.14
CA TYR A 306 -19.39 22.32 -15.60
C TYR A 306 -20.83 22.61 -15.13
N SER A 307 -21.03 23.13 -13.92
CA SER A 307 -22.35 23.52 -13.39
C SER A 307 -23.01 24.69 -14.14
N LYS A 308 -22.28 25.41 -15.00
CA LYS A 308 -22.78 26.47 -15.91
C LYS A 308 -23.04 25.93 -17.32
N GLU A 309 -22.20 25.02 -17.81
CA GLU A 309 -22.33 24.45 -19.16
C GLU A 309 -23.50 23.44 -19.24
N THR A 310 -23.69 22.61 -18.22
CA THR A 310 -24.75 21.61 -18.23
C THR A 310 -26.15 22.21 -18.06
N LYS A 311 -27.10 21.68 -18.84
CA LYS A 311 -28.54 21.94 -18.74
C LYS A 311 -29.27 20.91 -17.88
N ASN A 312 -28.54 19.94 -17.32
CA ASN A 312 -29.09 18.94 -16.43
C ASN A 312 -29.09 19.48 -14.99
N ASP A 313 -30.24 19.95 -14.49
CA ASP A 313 -30.37 20.53 -13.14
C ASP A 313 -29.83 19.62 -12.02
N THR A 314 -29.94 18.29 -12.20
CA THR A 314 -29.43 17.33 -11.22
C THR A 314 -27.91 17.32 -11.20
N LEU A 315 -27.26 17.22 -12.37
CA LEU A 315 -25.79 17.26 -12.45
C LEU A 315 -25.23 18.64 -12.10
N SER A 316 -25.92 19.73 -12.49
CA SER A 316 -25.58 21.10 -12.11
C SER A 316 -25.63 21.30 -10.59
N LYS A 317 -26.63 20.72 -9.91
CA LYS A 317 -26.70 20.72 -8.44
C LYS A 317 -25.60 19.85 -7.82
N MET A 318 -25.39 18.63 -8.31
CA MET A 318 -24.37 17.72 -7.77
C MET A 318 -22.94 18.28 -7.92
N ALA A 319 -22.66 19.02 -8.99
CA ALA A 319 -21.40 19.74 -9.15
C ALA A 319 -21.23 20.87 -8.12
N LYS A 320 -22.27 21.67 -7.87
CA LYS A 320 -22.28 22.69 -6.82
C LYS A 320 -22.14 22.09 -5.42
N ASP A 321 -22.71 20.91 -5.19
CA ASP A 321 -22.54 20.12 -3.97
C ASP A 321 -21.07 19.68 -3.74
N VAL A 322 -20.28 19.46 -4.82
CA VAL A 322 -18.82 19.24 -4.72
C VAL A 322 -18.08 20.54 -4.46
N CYS A 323 -18.38 21.63 -5.18
CA CYS A 323 -17.79 22.95 -4.92
C CYS A 323 -17.95 23.36 -3.45
N ASN A 324 -19.16 23.22 -2.90
CA ASN A 324 -19.46 23.49 -1.49
C ASN A 324 -18.63 22.61 -0.54
N GLN A 325 -18.40 21.34 -0.90
CA GLN A 325 -17.59 20.43 -0.08
C GLN A 325 -16.11 20.81 -0.10
N ILE A 326 -15.57 21.28 -1.23
CA ILE A 326 -14.20 21.82 -1.32
C ILE A 326 -14.05 23.07 -0.44
N THR A 327 -15.04 23.97 -0.45
CA THR A 327 -15.07 25.15 0.45
C THR A 327 -15.17 24.78 1.94
N ILE A 328 -15.61 23.57 2.28
CA ILE A 328 -15.57 23.04 3.66
C ILE A 328 -14.22 22.39 3.96
N SER A 329 -13.61 21.74 2.96
CA SER A 329 -12.32 21.06 3.07
C SER A 329 -11.13 22.02 3.15
N VAL A 330 -11.17 23.13 2.43
CA VAL A 330 -10.07 24.10 2.40
C VAL A 330 -10.24 25.12 3.53
N ILE A 331 -9.44 24.92 4.59
CA ILE A 331 -9.37 25.72 5.82
C ILE A 331 -8.93 27.16 5.54
N GLU A 332 -7.97 27.30 4.62
CA GLU A 332 -7.32 28.55 4.22
C GLU A 332 -6.72 28.37 2.83
N ASN A 333 -6.76 29.43 1.99
CA ASN A 333 -6.21 29.37 0.64
C ASN A 333 -5.55 30.69 0.24
N PHE A 334 -4.26 30.63 -0.08
CA PHE A 334 -3.57 31.68 -0.80
C PHE A 334 -3.33 31.28 -2.25
N ALA A 335 -3.62 32.21 -3.16
CA ALA A 335 -3.18 32.15 -4.55
C ALA A 335 -2.83 33.56 -5.02
N THR A 336 -1.76 33.70 -5.80
CA THR A 336 -1.42 35.01 -6.39
C THR A 336 -2.43 35.47 -7.45
N GLU A 337 -2.38 36.77 -7.77
CA GLU A 337 -3.34 37.44 -8.63
C GLU A 337 -3.49 36.86 -10.05
N ASN A 338 -2.50 36.12 -10.56
CA ASN A 338 -2.61 35.45 -11.87
C ASN A 338 -3.07 33.99 -11.78
N ARG A 339 -3.14 33.43 -10.56
CA ARG A 339 -3.63 32.08 -10.25
C ARG A 339 -5.12 32.06 -9.87
N LYS A 340 -5.64 33.17 -9.31
CA LYS A 340 -7.08 33.38 -9.07
C LYS A 340 -7.88 33.40 -10.38
N GLU A 341 -9.20 33.16 -10.29
CA GLU A 341 -10.10 33.34 -11.42
C GLU A 341 -10.14 34.82 -11.84
N LYS A 342 -9.88 35.07 -13.13
CA LYS A 342 -10.14 36.37 -13.79
C LYS A 342 -10.71 36.13 -15.19
N ALA A 343 -11.20 37.20 -15.81
CA ALA A 343 -11.60 37.20 -17.21
C ALA A 343 -10.45 36.94 -18.21
N THR A 344 -9.23 36.69 -17.74
CA THR A 344 -8.01 36.47 -18.54
C THR A 344 -7.07 35.41 -17.94
N THR A 345 -7.46 34.67 -16.89
CA THR A 345 -6.62 33.63 -16.27
C THR A 345 -7.47 32.42 -15.87
N ASP A 346 -7.15 31.27 -16.47
CA ASP A 346 -7.97 30.05 -16.45
C ASP A 346 -7.48 28.98 -15.45
N TYR A 347 -6.62 29.36 -14.49
CA TYR A 347 -6.33 28.51 -13.31
C TYR A 347 -7.53 28.48 -12.37
N GLY A 348 -7.75 29.58 -11.63
CA GLY A 348 -8.81 29.64 -10.63
C GLY A 348 -8.50 28.80 -9.39
N SER A 349 -7.32 29.00 -8.79
CA SER A 349 -6.88 28.30 -7.56
C SER A 349 -7.77 28.54 -6.34
N TYR A 350 -8.50 27.50 -5.93
CA TYR A 350 -9.31 27.39 -4.72
C TYR A 350 -8.67 26.48 -3.66
N GLY A 351 -7.52 25.88 -3.94
CA GLY A 351 -6.68 25.18 -2.95
C GLY A 351 -6.77 23.65 -2.96
N LEU A 352 -7.41 23.03 -3.95
CA LEU A 352 -7.43 21.58 -4.15
C LEU A 352 -7.54 21.23 -5.65
N ALA A 353 -6.45 20.70 -6.19
CA ALA A 353 -6.37 20.16 -7.54
C ALA A 353 -6.84 18.70 -7.61
N ILE A 354 -7.14 18.19 -8.81
CA ILE A 354 -7.52 16.79 -9.07
C ILE A 354 -6.91 16.28 -10.38
N TYR A 355 -6.53 15.01 -10.45
CA TYR A 355 -5.98 14.40 -11.66
C TYR A 355 -7.08 14.24 -12.72
N TYR A 356 -7.02 15.05 -13.78
CA TYR A 356 -8.01 15.06 -14.83
C TYR A 356 -7.41 15.41 -16.22
N PRO A 357 -6.86 14.42 -16.96
CA PRO A 357 -6.30 14.63 -18.29
C PRO A 357 -7.31 15.23 -19.29
N GLU A 358 -6.80 16.09 -20.18
CA GLU A 358 -7.57 16.72 -21.26
C GLU A 358 -8.09 15.72 -22.32
N SER A 359 -7.46 14.54 -22.45
CA SER A 359 -7.85 13.53 -23.42
C SER A 359 -7.37 12.12 -23.02
N ASN A 360 -7.99 11.10 -23.61
CA ASN A 360 -7.49 9.72 -23.49
C ASN A 360 -6.03 9.61 -23.97
N SER A 361 -5.62 10.36 -25.01
CA SER A 361 -4.22 10.32 -25.45
C SER A 361 -3.24 10.98 -24.46
N ALA A 362 -3.69 11.85 -23.57
CA ALA A 362 -2.87 12.35 -22.47
C ALA A 362 -2.78 11.26 -21.37
N TYR A 363 -3.94 10.73 -20.95
CA TYR A 363 -4.04 9.62 -20.01
C TYR A 363 -3.23 8.36 -20.41
N ASP A 364 -3.27 7.96 -21.69
CA ASP A 364 -2.55 6.80 -22.22
C ASP A 364 -1.04 7.08 -22.41
N LYS A 365 -0.59 8.35 -22.32
CA LYS A 365 0.82 8.75 -22.31
C LYS A 365 1.36 9.00 -20.90
N ASP A 366 0.50 9.30 -19.92
CA ASP A 366 0.86 9.13 -18.50
C ASP A 366 1.11 7.62 -18.29
N ASN A 367 2.39 7.25 -18.34
CA ASN A 367 2.86 5.89 -18.14
C ASN A 367 2.33 5.25 -16.84
N LEU A 368 1.88 6.06 -15.88
CA LEU A 368 1.40 5.68 -14.56
C LEU A 368 -0.07 6.04 -14.30
N GLY A 369 -0.83 6.49 -15.32
CA GLY A 369 -2.26 6.76 -15.18
C GLY A 369 -3.03 5.52 -14.71
N HIS A 370 -2.54 4.33 -15.10
CA HIS A 370 -3.05 3.03 -14.70
C HIS A 370 -2.85 2.69 -13.21
N ARG A 371 -1.91 3.31 -12.48
CA ARG A 371 -1.63 2.96 -11.06
C ARG A 371 -2.77 3.38 -10.11
N TYR A 372 -3.67 4.27 -10.53
CA TYR A 372 -4.92 4.57 -9.81
C TYR A 372 -6.07 3.58 -10.11
N PHE A 373 -5.93 2.70 -11.12
CA PHE A 373 -6.98 1.76 -11.49
C PHE A 373 -6.71 0.37 -10.92
N ARG A 374 -7.55 -0.08 -9.98
CA ARG A 374 -7.64 -1.49 -9.56
C ARG A 374 -7.87 -2.35 -10.81
N SER A 375 -6.87 -3.14 -11.19
CA SER A 375 -6.60 -3.52 -12.58
C SER A 375 -7.46 -4.66 -13.15
N LYS A 376 -8.80 -4.53 -13.10
CA LYS A 376 -9.71 -5.31 -13.95
C LYS A 376 -9.60 -4.88 -15.43
N LYS A 377 -8.46 -5.15 -16.08
CA LYS A 377 -8.35 -5.05 -17.54
C LYS A 377 -8.86 -6.32 -18.22
N ILE A 378 -10.10 -6.25 -18.66
CA ILE A 378 -10.72 -7.23 -19.58
C ILE A 378 -9.99 -7.19 -20.92
N ASN A 379 -9.85 -8.36 -21.58
CA ASN A 379 -9.16 -8.51 -22.85
C ASN A 379 -9.77 -7.68 -24.00
N SER A 380 -8.92 -7.04 -24.82
CA SER A 380 -9.27 -6.70 -26.21
C SER A 380 -8.05 -6.78 -27.14
N ILE A 381 -8.01 -7.89 -27.87
CA ILE A 381 -7.05 -8.32 -28.90
C ILE A 381 -6.63 -7.19 -29.88
N THR A 382 -5.33 -7.13 -30.21
CA THR A 382 -4.85 -7.04 -31.61
C THR A 382 -3.41 -7.53 -31.73
N SER A 383 -3.02 -8.05 -32.90
CA SER A 383 -1.81 -8.87 -33.05
C SER A 383 -0.83 -8.38 -34.11
N LYS A 384 0.48 -8.54 -33.84
CA LYS A 384 1.57 -8.97 -34.76
C LYS A 384 2.94 -8.91 -34.04
N GLY A 385 3.68 -10.03 -34.05
CA GLY A 385 5.12 -10.09 -33.75
C GLY A 385 5.92 -10.28 -35.05
N PRO A 386 6.98 -11.13 -35.10
CA PRO A 386 7.78 -11.69 -33.99
C PRO A 386 9.32 -11.71 -34.27
N GLN A 387 10.17 -11.97 -33.25
CA GLN A 387 11.50 -12.60 -33.45
C GLN A 387 11.86 -13.61 -32.33
N THR A 388 11.24 -14.78 -32.44
CA THR A 388 11.75 -16.13 -32.11
C THR A 388 12.96 -16.33 -31.16
N LYS A 389 12.72 -17.11 -30.09
CA LYS A 389 13.37 -18.43 -29.91
C LYS A 389 12.30 -19.47 -29.54
N LYS A 390 12.50 -20.73 -29.97
CA LYS A 390 11.59 -21.89 -29.82
C LYS A 390 11.44 -22.27 -28.32
N ILE A 391 10.45 -23.02 -27.81
CA ILE A 391 9.39 -23.91 -28.35
C ILE A 391 8.28 -24.02 -27.25
N ILE A 392 7.03 -24.49 -27.39
CA ILE A 392 6.19 -25.13 -28.44
C ILE A 392 4.85 -24.33 -28.58
N THR A 393 3.79 -24.91 -29.17
CA THR A 393 2.41 -24.38 -29.10
C THR A 393 1.38 -25.51 -29.30
N TYR A 394 0.28 -25.52 -28.54
CA TYR A 394 -0.93 -26.30 -28.85
C TYR A 394 -2.06 -25.36 -29.31
N ARG A 395 -2.88 -25.83 -30.24
CA ARG A 395 -3.98 -25.09 -30.88
C ARG A 395 -5.25 -25.93 -30.84
N ILE A 396 -6.38 -25.30 -30.51
CA ILE A 396 -7.72 -25.86 -30.69
C ILE A 396 -8.53 -24.82 -31.48
N GLU A 397 -9.31 -25.28 -32.45
CA GLU A 397 -10.14 -24.44 -33.34
C GLU A 397 -11.47 -24.06 -32.67
N PRO A 398 -12.16 -23.00 -33.14
CA PRO A 398 -13.43 -22.57 -32.56
C PRO A 398 -14.63 -23.27 -33.21
N ASP A 399 -15.37 -24.07 -32.43
CA ASP A 399 -16.80 -24.36 -32.66
C ASP A 399 -17.43 -24.94 -31.37
N ASP A 400 -18.11 -24.09 -30.61
CA ASP A 400 -19.39 -24.38 -29.93
C ASP A 400 -19.88 -23.10 -29.23
N LEU A 401 -20.89 -22.46 -29.82
CA LEU A 401 -21.56 -21.28 -29.29
C LEU A 401 -22.97 -21.65 -28.80
N HIS A 402 -23.48 -20.88 -27.83
CA HIS A 402 -24.90 -20.77 -27.49
C HIS A 402 -25.52 -21.94 -26.67
N PRO A 403 -26.71 -21.77 -26.03
CA PRO A 403 -26.81 -21.05 -24.74
C PRO A 403 -27.81 -21.68 -23.72
N TYR A 404 -28.20 -20.92 -22.69
CA TYR A 404 -29.31 -21.19 -21.74
C TYR A 404 -29.01 -22.24 -20.62
N PRO A 405 -29.95 -22.56 -19.68
CA PRO A 405 -30.04 -21.79 -18.43
C PRO A 405 -30.04 -22.72 -17.17
N VAL A 406 -31.20 -22.93 -16.52
CA VAL A 406 -31.45 -23.78 -15.33
C VAL A 406 -30.82 -23.21 -14.04
N GLU A 407 -31.57 -22.63 -13.08
CA GLU A 407 -32.63 -23.16 -12.19
C GLU A 407 -32.14 -24.09 -11.06
N PHE A 408 -32.74 -23.95 -9.88
CA PHE A 408 -32.50 -24.82 -8.73
C PHE A 408 -33.10 -26.21 -8.97
N VAL A 409 -32.29 -27.25 -8.91
CA VAL A 409 -32.74 -28.65 -8.91
C VAL A 409 -32.31 -29.34 -7.62
N LYS A 410 -33.27 -29.96 -6.93
CA LYS A 410 -33.02 -30.88 -5.81
C LYS A 410 -33.11 -32.33 -6.28
N ASN A 411 -32.14 -33.13 -5.85
CA ASN A 411 -32.15 -34.56 -5.46
C ASN A 411 -30.66 -34.96 -5.36
N GLU A 412 -30.12 -35.37 -4.23
CA GLU A 412 -30.35 -36.64 -3.50
C GLU A 412 -29.76 -37.88 -4.22
N GLU A 413 -29.22 -38.80 -3.42
CA GLU A 413 -28.48 -40.02 -3.79
C GLU A 413 -27.12 -39.86 -4.51
N TRP A 414 -26.14 -39.28 -3.81
CA TRP A 414 -24.90 -40.02 -3.52
C TRP A 414 -24.56 -39.89 -2.03
N VAL A 415 -24.28 -41.02 -1.37
CA VAL A 415 -24.16 -41.10 0.10
C VAL A 415 -22.96 -41.97 0.48
N ARG A 416 -22.21 -41.51 1.51
CA ARG A 416 -21.03 -42.09 2.19
C ARG A 416 -19.65 -41.87 1.55
N PHE A 417 -18.67 -41.84 2.47
CA PHE A 417 -17.24 -41.57 2.32
C PHE A 417 -16.87 -40.12 1.96
N LEU A 418 -16.58 -39.37 3.03
CA LEU A 418 -15.67 -38.22 3.07
C LEU A 418 -15.40 -37.87 4.54
N GLN A 419 -14.25 -38.27 5.07
CA GLN A 419 -13.76 -37.80 6.37
C GLN A 419 -13.55 -36.28 6.30
N ALA A 420 -13.93 -35.54 7.34
CA ALA A 420 -14.11 -34.11 7.22
C ALA A 420 -12.83 -33.31 7.50
N VAL A 421 -12.35 -32.53 6.53
CA VAL A 421 -11.49 -31.35 6.80
C VAL A 421 -12.43 -30.19 7.12
N GLY A 422 -13.14 -30.28 8.25
CA GLY A 422 -14.42 -29.55 8.40
C GLY A 422 -14.73 -28.99 9.78
N ILE A 423 -13.85 -29.18 10.76
CA ILE A 423 -14.13 -28.83 12.15
C ILE A 423 -13.05 -27.89 12.68
N ILE A 424 -13.26 -26.60 12.46
CA ILE A 424 -12.41 -25.57 13.06
C ILE A 424 -13.04 -25.06 14.35
N LYS A 425 -12.30 -25.22 15.45
CA LYS A 425 -12.58 -24.57 16.72
C LYS A 425 -11.79 -23.28 16.80
N VAL A 426 -12.51 -22.16 16.79
CA VAL A 426 -11.93 -20.83 17.00
C VAL A 426 -11.94 -20.55 18.51
N GLU A 427 -10.78 -20.54 19.14
CA GLU A 427 -10.62 -20.32 20.58
C GLU A 427 -10.68 -18.83 20.94
N THR A 428 -10.18 -17.98 20.05
CA THR A 428 -10.27 -16.51 20.08
C THR A 428 -10.41 -15.99 18.65
N ASP A 429 -11.18 -14.92 18.43
CA ASP A 429 -11.47 -14.38 17.08
C ASP A 429 -11.42 -12.85 17.08
N VAL A 430 -10.92 -12.27 15.97
CA VAL A 430 -10.84 -10.83 15.74
C VAL A 430 -11.87 -10.47 14.67
N GLU A 431 -12.92 -9.75 15.05
CA GLU A 431 -14.01 -9.30 14.18
C GLU A 431 -14.76 -10.40 13.37
N LYS A 432 -14.56 -11.69 13.71
CA LYS A 432 -15.00 -12.89 12.98
C LYS A 432 -14.14 -13.26 11.76
N LYS A 433 -12.97 -12.64 11.59
CA LYS A 433 -12.04 -12.93 10.47
C LYS A 433 -11.63 -14.40 10.46
N LEU A 434 -11.20 -14.96 11.60
CA LEU A 434 -10.72 -16.35 11.65
C LEU A 434 -11.84 -17.33 11.32
N LYS A 435 -13.07 -17.08 11.78
CA LYS A 435 -14.23 -17.90 11.43
C LYS A 435 -14.59 -17.89 9.94
N SER A 436 -14.36 -16.80 9.22
CA SER A 436 -14.60 -16.72 7.77
C SER A 436 -13.45 -17.33 6.95
N ALA A 437 -12.21 -17.10 7.38
CA ALA A 437 -11.01 -17.75 6.84
C ALA A 437 -11.10 -19.28 6.97
N ALA A 438 -11.44 -19.77 8.16
CA ALA A 438 -11.69 -21.17 8.48
C ALA A 438 -12.71 -21.84 7.54
N ARG A 439 -13.88 -21.22 7.35
CA ARG A 439 -14.90 -21.73 6.41
C ARG A 439 -14.33 -21.86 5.00
N THR A 440 -13.61 -20.85 4.53
CA THR A 440 -13.06 -20.81 3.17
C THR A 440 -11.97 -21.86 2.97
N ALA A 441 -11.08 -22.06 3.95
CA ALA A 441 -10.03 -23.08 3.93
C ALA A 441 -10.56 -24.52 4.02
N CYS A 442 -11.56 -24.78 4.86
CA CYS A 442 -12.27 -26.07 4.87
C CYS A 442 -12.99 -26.31 3.54
N ASN A 443 -13.69 -25.32 3.00
CA ASN A 443 -14.35 -25.42 1.68
C ASN A 443 -13.34 -25.69 0.56
N PHE A 444 -12.12 -25.15 0.67
CA PHE A 444 -11.03 -25.41 -0.26
C PHE A 444 -10.61 -26.88 -0.23
N TRP A 445 -10.18 -27.40 0.93
CA TRP A 445 -9.66 -28.77 0.99
C TRP A 445 -10.73 -29.83 0.67
N ASN A 446 -11.96 -29.71 1.22
CA ASN A 446 -13.06 -30.65 0.91
C ASN A 446 -13.48 -30.66 -0.57
N ARG A 447 -13.15 -29.61 -1.35
CA ARG A 447 -13.41 -29.54 -2.80
C ARG A 447 -12.41 -30.38 -3.62
N PHE A 448 -11.23 -30.68 -3.08
CA PHE A 448 -10.14 -31.34 -3.82
C PHE A 448 -9.68 -32.67 -3.19
N VAL A 449 -9.74 -32.82 -1.86
CA VAL A 449 -9.14 -33.92 -1.10
C VAL A 449 -10.13 -34.50 -0.10
N GLU A 450 -10.18 -35.84 -0.02
CA GLU A 450 -10.70 -36.58 1.12
C GLU A 450 -9.50 -37.07 1.95
N PRO A 451 -9.35 -36.61 3.20
CA PRO A 451 -8.28 -37.04 4.09
C PRO A 451 -8.50 -38.49 4.52
N LYS A 452 -7.43 -39.13 5.02
CA LYS A 452 -7.42 -40.53 5.50
C LYS A 452 -7.91 -40.67 6.97
N LYS A 453 -7.98 -39.57 7.70
CA LYS A 453 -8.58 -39.39 9.04
C LYS A 453 -9.51 -38.18 8.99
N SER A 454 -10.47 -38.07 9.90
CA SER A 454 -11.19 -36.78 10.08
C SER A 454 -10.22 -35.75 10.68
N ILE A 455 -10.34 -34.47 10.36
CA ILE A 455 -9.37 -33.45 10.79
C ILE A 455 -10.05 -32.31 11.57
N VAL A 456 -9.50 -32.03 12.76
CA VAL A 456 -9.93 -30.96 13.65
C VAL A 456 -8.77 -29.97 13.83
N ILE A 457 -8.96 -28.72 13.43
CA ILE A 457 -7.95 -27.66 13.62
C ILE A 457 -8.43 -26.66 14.66
N ARG A 458 -7.61 -26.42 15.68
CA ARG A 458 -7.79 -25.33 16.64
C ARG A 458 -7.13 -24.06 16.10
N LEU A 459 -7.93 -23.02 15.86
CA LEU A 459 -7.45 -21.68 15.55
C LEU A 459 -7.49 -20.83 16.82
N GLY A 460 -6.31 -20.46 17.32
CA GLY A 460 -6.15 -19.47 18.38
C GLY A 460 -5.58 -18.15 17.84
N THR A 461 -5.43 -17.19 18.74
CA THR A 461 -4.65 -15.97 18.47
C THR A 461 -3.61 -15.74 19.56
N PHE A 462 -2.42 -15.28 19.18
CA PHE A 462 -1.43 -14.70 20.08
C PHE A 462 -1.14 -13.25 19.64
N THR A 463 -0.34 -12.52 20.42
CA THR A 463 0.03 -11.14 20.09
C THR A 463 1.53 -10.96 20.26
N ASP A 464 2.25 -10.84 19.14
CA ASP A 464 3.62 -10.35 19.11
C ASP A 464 3.67 -9.07 18.26
N LEU A 465 3.83 -7.94 18.93
CA LEU A 465 3.86 -6.62 18.30
C LEU A 465 5.22 -6.30 17.65
N PHE A 466 6.28 -7.03 18.01
CA PHE A 466 7.67 -6.68 17.68
C PHE A 466 8.36 -7.73 16.82
N GLY A 467 7.95 -8.99 16.90
CA GLY A 467 8.35 -10.02 15.95
C GLY A 467 7.70 -9.87 14.58
N ASN A 468 8.26 -10.62 13.64
CA ASN A 468 7.76 -10.83 12.29
C ASN A 468 6.90 -12.09 12.17
N ILE A 469 6.52 -12.76 13.27
CA ILE A 469 5.75 -14.01 13.21
C ILE A 469 4.28 -13.72 12.83
N ILE A 470 3.82 -14.30 11.72
CA ILE A 470 2.43 -14.25 11.23
C ILE A 470 1.58 -15.30 11.95
N ALA A 471 2.06 -16.55 11.99
CA ALA A 471 1.36 -17.68 12.59
C ALA A 471 2.37 -18.67 13.22
N VAL A 472 1.88 -19.52 14.11
CA VAL A 472 2.64 -20.60 14.74
C VAL A 472 1.82 -21.88 14.71
N ALA A 473 2.41 -22.95 14.17
CA ALA A 473 1.80 -24.27 14.07
C ALA A 473 2.39 -25.24 15.11
N GLY A 474 1.54 -26.00 15.77
CA GLY A 474 1.94 -27.17 16.54
C GLY A 474 2.05 -28.42 15.66
N ASN A 475 2.79 -29.44 16.12
CA ASN A 475 2.68 -30.78 15.52
C ASN A 475 1.24 -31.31 15.62
N SER A 476 0.82 -32.12 14.64
CA SER A 476 -0.46 -32.83 14.74
C SER A 476 -0.38 -33.96 15.77
N TYR A 477 -1.54 -34.34 16.30
CA TYR A 477 -1.65 -35.43 17.26
C TYR A 477 -2.88 -36.30 16.95
N PRO A 478 -2.72 -37.64 16.90
CA PRO A 478 -3.79 -38.55 16.54
C PRO A 478 -4.63 -38.98 17.75
N ASP A 479 -5.94 -38.90 17.62
CA ASP A 479 -6.86 -39.75 18.39
C ASP A 479 -7.11 -41.03 17.59
N GLU A 480 -6.48 -42.13 18.02
CA GLU A 480 -6.63 -43.45 17.40
C GLU A 480 -7.85 -44.23 17.92
N GLU A 481 -8.63 -43.70 18.88
CA GLU A 481 -9.91 -44.29 19.31
C GLU A 481 -11.08 -43.75 18.46
N GLU A 482 -11.14 -42.44 18.22
CA GLU A 482 -12.14 -41.80 17.33
C GLU A 482 -11.70 -41.73 15.85
N GLY A 483 -10.42 -41.97 15.54
CA GLY A 483 -9.88 -41.93 14.16
C GLY A 483 -9.75 -40.52 13.59
N VAL A 484 -9.38 -39.57 14.45
CA VAL A 484 -9.30 -38.12 14.17
C VAL A 484 -7.84 -37.66 14.29
N GLU A 485 -7.41 -36.79 13.38
CA GLU A 485 -6.13 -36.08 13.46
C GLU A 485 -6.39 -34.65 13.92
N TYR A 486 -5.76 -34.23 15.01
CA TYR A 486 -5.90 -32.88 15.56
C TYR A 486 -4.68 -32.03 15.25
N GLY A 487 -4.89 -30.73 15.02
CA GLY A 487 -3.83 -29.74 14.85
C GLY A 487 -4.15 -28.42 15.54
N LYS A 488 -3.13 -27.58 15.76
CA LYS A 488 -3.28 -26.24 16.33
C LYS A 488 -2.47 -25.22 15.54
N VAL A 489 -3.14 -24.13 15.20
CA VAL A 489 -2.56 -22.93 14.59
C VAL A 489 -2.90 -21.73 15.48
N SER A 490 -1.94 -20.85 15.72
CA SER A 490 -2.18 -19.60 16.43
C SER A 490 -1.76 -18.42 15.55
N PHE A 491 -2.69 -17.50 15.27
CA PHE A 491 -2.43 -16.32 14.44
C PHE A 491 -1.99 -15.13 15.29
N ASN A 492 -1.01 -14.36 14.81
CA ASN A 492 -0.65 -13.09 15.43
C ASN A 492 -1.73 -12.04 15.14
N THR A 493 -2.31 -11.45 16.19
CA THR A 493 -3.38 -10.43 16.06
C THR A 493 -2.96 -9.22 15.23
N LYS A 494 -1.66 -8.91 15.14
CA LYS A 494 -1.09 -7.85 14.28
C LYS A 494 -1.42 -8.11 12.81
N PHE A 495 -0.82 -9.15 12.23
CA PHE A 495 -1.00 -9.51 10.82
C PHE A 495 -2.45 -9.91 10.51
N LEU A 496 -3.16 -10.53 11.45
CA LEU A 496 -4.59 -10.84 11.30
C LEU A 496 -5.48 -9.60 11.16
N LEU A 497 -5.10 -8.44 11.73
CA LEU A 497 -5.83 -7.17 11.53
C LEU A 497 -5.55 -6.57 10.15
N GLU A 498 -4.32 -6.68 9.66
CA GLU A 498 -3.87 -6.20 8.34
C GLU A 498 -4.45 -7.06 7.20
N TYR A 499 -4.45 -8.38 7.35
CA TYR A 499 -4.84 -9.34 6.31
C TYR A 499 -6.31 -9.22 5.89
N ASN A 500 -6.53 -9.33 4.58
CA ASN A 500 -7.84 -9.52 3.99
C ASN A 500 -8.34 -10.96 4.19
N GLU A 501 -9.63 -11.20 3.96
CA GLU A 501 -10.28 -12.48 4.24
C GLU A 501 -9.71 -13.66 3.44
N ILE A 502 -9.16 -13.40 2.24
CA ILE A 502 -8.52 -14.41 1.40
C ILE A 502 -7.10 -14.71 1.89
N GLU A 503 -6.32 -13.71 2.27
CA GLU A 503 -4.96 -13.91 2.83
C GLU A 503 -5.03 -14.77 4.10
N ALA A 504 -5.90 -14.41 5.04
CA ALA A 504 -6.14 -15.21 6.24
C ALA A 504 -6.65 -16.63 5.93
N ALA A 505 -7.48 -16.79 4.89
CA ALA A 505 -7.92 -18.11 4.44
C ALA A 505 -6.77 -18.93 3.81
N SER A 506 -5.89 -18.30 3.04
CA SER A 506 -4.74 -18.95 2.41
C SER A 506 -3.73 -19.46 3.44
N THR A 507 -3.45 -18.70 4.51
CA THR A 507 -2.62 -19.20 5.62
C THR A 507 -3.29 -20.39 6.31
N VAL A 508 -4.60 -20.33 6.64
CA VAL A 508 -5.31 -21.49 7.21
C VAL A 508 -5.32 -22.70 6.26
N THR A 509 -5.38 -22.48 4.94
CA THR A 509 -5.27 -23.54 3.92
C THR A 509 -3.88 -24.17 3.89
N HIS A 510 -2.81 -23.38 3.91
CA HIS A 510 -1.42 -23.86 4.01
C HIS A 510 -1.25 -24.74 5.26
N GLU A 511 -1.66 -24.23 6.42
CA GLU A 511 -1.55 -24.87 7.74
C GLU A 511 -2.28 -26.23 7.81
N ILE A 512 -3.49 -26.31 7.24
CA ILE A 512 -4.22 -27.59 7.09
C ILE A 512 -3.41 -28.59 6.26
N GLY A 513 -2.64 -28.14 5.27
CA GLY A 513 -1.74 -28.97 4.47
C GLY A 513 -0.72 -29.73 5.30
N HIS A 514 -0.23 -29.14 6.40
CA HIS A 514 0.79 -29.75 7.25
C HIS A 514 0.19 -30.87 8.12
N VAL A 515 -1.09 -30.75 8.49
CA VAL A 515 -1.87 -31.83 9.13
C VAL A 515 -2.33 -32.89 8.12
N LEU A 516 -2.39 -32.55 6.83
CA LEU A 516 -2.56 -33.48 5.71
C LEU A 516 -1.23 -34.16 5.26
N GLY A 517 -0.14 -34.01 6.03
CA GLY A 517 1.11 -34.76 5.85
C GLY A 517 2.29 -34.03 5.20
N PHE A 518 2.09 -32.82 4.65
CA PHE A 518 3.19 -31.98 4.19
C PHE A 518 4.15 -31.63 5.34
N GLY A 519 5.45 -31.51 5.06
CA GLY A 519 6.49 -31.29 6.07
C GLY A 519 6.61 -32.40 7.14
N GLY A 520 6.02 -33.58 6.95
CA GLY A 520 6.02 -34.69 7.92
C GLY A 520 6.99 -35.82 7.57
N ASP A 521 7.14 -36.83 8.44
CA ASP A 521 8.07 -37.96 8.23
C ASP A 521 7.99 -38.57 6.81
N THR A 522 6.77 -38.81 6.31
CA THR A 522 6.56 -39.37 4.97
C THR A 522 7.07 -38.42 3.88
N TRP A 523 6.76 -37.12 3.98
CA TRP A 523 7.29 -36.09 3.08
C TRP A 523 8.82 -36.07 3.09
N MET A 524 9.44 -36.09 4.28
CA MET A 524 10.91 -36.12 4.45
C MET A 524 11.55 -37.37 3.81
N THR A 525 10.82 -38.47 3.58
CA THR A 525 11.33 -39.61 2.79
C THR A 525 11.30 -39.40 1.28
N MET A 526 10.54 -38.46 0.73
CA MET A 526 10.25 -38.37 -0.71
C MET A 526 11.39 -37.77 -1.55
N PHE A 527 12.29 -36.98 -0.96
CA PHE A 527 13.33 -36.21 -1.65
C PHE A 527 14.70 -36.36 -0.98
N ASN A 528 15.77 -35.91 -1.64
CA ASN A 528 17.14 -35.88 -1.12
C ASN A 528 17.40 -34.56 -0.39
N HIS A 529 17.66 -34.58 0.92
CA HIS A 529 17.81 -33.35 1.72
C HIS A 529 19.02 -32.49 1.32
N ALA A 530 20.02 -33.06 0.65
CA ALA A 530 21.21 -32.30 0.23
C ALA A 530 20.96 -31.37 -0.97
N ASP A 531 20.06 -31.75 -1.89
CA ASP A 531 19.79 -31.02 -3.13
C ASP A 531 18.30 -30.76 -3.42
N GLY A 532 17.41 -31.12 -2.49
CA GLY A 532 15.97 -30.86 -2.53
C GLY A 532 15.18 -31.75 -3.50
N LYS A 533 15.85 -32.62 -4.27
CA LYS A 533 15.23 -33.27 -5.43
C LYS A 533 14.49 -34.54 -5.06
N PHE A 534 13.32 -34.74 -5.68
CA PHE A 534 12.52 -35.93 -5.45
C PHE A 534 13.26 -37.19 -5.88
N LYS A 535 13.17 -38.23 -5.03
CA LYS A 535 13.84 -39.51 -5.27
C LYS A 535 13.18 -40.21 -6.48
N PRO A 536 13.92 -41.05 -7.23
CA PRO A 536 13.36 -41.78 -8.39
C PRO A 536 12.09 -42.58 -8.07
N ASP A 537 11.96 -43.15 -6.87
CA ASP A 537 10.77 -43.89 -6.43
C ASP A 537 9.54 -42.98 -6.16
N SER A 538 9.77 -41.69 -5.93
CA SER A 538 8.71 -40.67 -5.83
C SER A 538 8.29 -40.21 -7.22
N ILE A 539 9.26 -39.89 -8.08
CA ILE A 539 9.05 -39.50 -9.48
C ILE A 539 8.36 -40.64 -10.26
N ALA A 540 8.67 -41.90 -9.98
CA ALA A 540 8.03 -43.05 -10.60
C ALA A 540 6.53 -43.22 -10.22
N LYS A 541 6.08 -42.58 -9.13
CA LYS A 541 4.67 -42.55 -8.70
C LYS A 541 3.91 -41.31 -9.19
N LEU A 542 4.61 -40.19 -9.33
CA LEU A 542 4.09 -38.92 -9.87
C LEU A 542 5.22 -38.24 -10.64
N LYS A 543 5.16 -38.32 -11.98
CA LYS A 543 6.31 -37.98 -12.85
C LYS A 543 6.66 -36.50 -12.77
N GLU A 544 5.66 -35.67 -12.57
CA GLU A 544 5.73 -34.22 -12.53
C GLU A 544 6.54 -33.68 -11.32
N LEU A 545 6.94 -34.56 -10.39
CA LEU A 545 7.97 -34.29 -9.38
C LEU A 545 9.41 -34.20 -9.96
N GLU A 546 9.63 -34.63 -11.21
CA GLU A 546 10.95 -34.60 -11.89
C GLU A 546 11.47 -33.16 -12.09
N ASP A 547 10.56 -32.20 -12.26
CA ASP A 547 10.85 -30.78 -12.48
C ASP A 547 10.78 -29.95 -11.17
N MET A 548 10.58 -30.58 -10.00
CA MET A 548 10.33 -29.91 -8.71
C MET A 548 11.47 -30.11 -7.69
N GLU A 549 11.62 -29.14 -6.78
CA GLU A 549 12.64 -29.14 -5.72
C GLU A 549 12.04 -28.65 -4.40
N VAL A 550 12.50 -29.23 -3.28
CA VAL A 550 12.14 -28.85 -1.91
C VAL A 550 13.11 -27.78 -1.40
N GLU A 551 12.57 -26.80 -0.68
CA GLU A 551 13.27 -25.69 -0.03
C GLU A 551 14.40 -26.18 0.89
N ARG A 552 15.55 -25.50 0.87
CA ARG A 552 16.75 -25.88 1.68
C ARG A 552 17.32 -24.73 2.50
N ASP A 553 16.82 -23.53 2.26
CA ASP A 553 17.16 -22.26 2.85
C ASP A 553 15.93 -21.73 3.58
N GLY A 554 16.09 -21.44 4.88
CA GLY A 554 14.95 -21.14 5.74
C GLY A 554 15.38 -21.01 7.21
N CYS A 555 14.42 -21.17 8.11
CA CYS A 555 14.70 -21.39 9.53
C CYS A 555 14.64 -22.90 9.85
N GLU A 556 14.99 -23.28 11.09
CA GLU A 556 15.02 -24.69 11.54
C GLU A 556 13.64 -25.40 11.46
N GLY A 557 12.54 -24.65 11.36
CA GLY A 557 11.17 -25.19 11.20
C GLY A 557 10.58 -25.14 9.77
N THR A 558 11.18 -24.40 8.83
CA THR A 558 10.64 -24.25 7.45
C THR A 558 11.50 -24.93 6.40
N ALA A 559 12.84 -24.91 6.55
CA ALA A 559 13.73 -25.58 5.61
C ALA A 559 13.42 -27.09 5.52
N LEU A 560 13.38 -27.63 4.30
CA LEU A 560 12.95 -29.00 3.95
C LEU A 560 11.44 -29.29 4.13
N ALA A 561 10.64 -28.38 4.71
CA ALA A 561 9.19 -28.53 4.80
C ALA A 561 8.50 -28.19 3.47
N HIS A 562 9.00 -27.18 2.74
CA HIS A 562 8.30 -26.58 1.60
C HIS A 562 8.89 -26.87 0.21
N TRP A 563 8.20 -26.46 -0.85
CA TRP A 563 8.80 -26.36 -2.18
C TRP A 563 9.72 -25.12 -2.25
N ASP A 564 10.80 -25.22 -3.02
CA ASP A 564 11.83 -24.18 -3.18
C ASP A 564 11.24 -22.78 -3.50
N GLU A 565 11.31 -21.84 -2.54
CA GLU A 565 10.56 -20.57 -2.62
C GLU A 565 11.00 -19.65 -3.77
N ASP A 566 12.26 -19.77 -4.21
CA ASP A 566 12.86 -19.05 -5.34
C ASP A 566 12.26 -19.50 -6.68
N LYS A 567 12.02 -20.81 -6.84
CA LYS A 567 11.40 -21.39 -8.05
C LYS A 567 9.87 -21.34 -7.98
N PHE A 568 9.27 -21.63 -6.82
CA PHE A 568 7.85 -21.91 -6.66
C PHE A 568 7.02 -20.78 -6.02
N ASN A 569 7.67 -19.72 -5.53
CA ASN A 569 7.11 -18.51 -4.90
C ASN A 569 6.45 -18.73 -3.53
N GLU A 570 7.17 -18.34 -2.48
CA GLU A 570 6.72 -18.45 -1.08
C GLU A 570 6.44 -19.89 -0.67
N GLU A 571 5.98 -20.07 0.57
CA GLU A 571 5.77 -21.37 1.21
C GLU A 571 4.46 -22.02 0.68
N LEU A 572 4.44 -22.49 -0.57
CA LEU A 572 3.21 -22.97 -1.22
C LEU A 572 3.16 -24.48 -1.51
N MET A 573 2.72 -25.27 -0.52
CA MET A 573 2.51 -26.72 -0.63
C MET A 573 1.55 -27.17 -1.75
N THR A 574 0.86 -26.24 -2.40
CA THR A 574 -0.17 -26.54 -3.40
C THR A 574 0.13 -26.06 -4.83
N GLY A 575 1.28 -25.44 -5.16
CA GLY A 575 1.69 -25.23 -6.57
C GLY A 575 2.68 -24.10 -6.85
N GLU A 576 2.87 -23.77 -8.13
CA GLU A 576 4.03 -23.01 -8.64
C GLU A 576 3.76 -21.55 -9.02
N ASN A 577 4.75 -20.70 -8.78
CA ASN A 577 4.97 -19.32 -9.25
C ASN A 577 4.32 -18.92 -10.60
N ASP A 578 3.43 -17.93 -10.53
CA ASP A 578 3.59 -16.57 -11.11
C ASP A 578 2.91 -15.63 -10.07
N LYS A 579 2.80 -14.32 -10.30
CA LYS A 579 2.53 -13.25 -9.28
C LYS A 579 1.32 -13.36 -8.34
N TYR A 580 0.48 -14.40 -8.45
CA TYR A 580 -0.52 -14.77 -7.45
C TYR A 580 -0.51 -16.30 -7.34
N GLN A 581 -0.15 -16.82 -6.17
CA GLN A 581 -0.04 -18.26 -5.82
C GLN A 581 -1.02 -19.15 -6.61
N PHE A 582 -0.61 -20.31 -7.13
CA PHE A 582 -1.45 -21.17 -7.99
C PHE A 582 -1.58 -22.59 -7.44
N ILE A 583 -2.74 -23.24 -7.65
CA ILE A 583 -2.88 -24.69 -7.47
C ILE A 583 -2.75 -25.43 -8.79
N LEU A 584 -2.00 -26.53 -8.75
CA LEU A 584 -1.80 -27.48 -9.85
C LEU A 584 -2.51 -28.83 -9.54
N PRO A 585 -2.86 -29.61 -10.58
CA PRO A 585 -3.28 -31.00 -10.37
C PRO A 585 -2.18 -31.82 -9.70
N VAL A 586 -0.94 -31.63 -10.14
CA VAL A 586 0.27 -32.34 -9.67
C VAL A 586 0.43 -32.30 -8.16
N THR A 587 0.32 -31.11 -7.56
CA THR A 587 0.51 -30.91 -6.11
C THR A 587 -0.65 -31.45 -5.29
N ILE A 588 -1.88 -31.43 -5.81
CA ILE A 588 -3.01 -32.15 -5.21
C ILE A 588 -2.86 -33.68 -5.37
N GLU A 589 -2.21 -34.17 -6.42
CA GLU A 589 -1.89 -35.60 -6.59
C GLU A 589 -0.88 -36.12 -5.54
N VAL A 590 -0.01 -35.26 -5.00
CA VAL A 590 0.92 -35.62 -3.89
C VAL A 590 0.15 -36.15 -2.67
N MET A 591 -1.08 -35.71 -2.44
CA MET A 591 -1.91 -36.14 -1.30
C MET A 591 -2.14 -37.66 -1.28
N LYS A 592 -2.04 -38.34 -2.43
CA LYS A 592 -2.11 -39.81 -2.54
C LYS A 592 -0.93 -40.53 -1.87
N PHE A 593 0.21 -39.86 -1.69
CA PHE A 593 1.36 -40.40 -0.94
C PHE A 593 1.07 -40.45 0.57
N PHE A 594 0.21 -39.55 1.07
CA PHE A 594 -0.31 -39.55 2.44
C PHE A 594 -1.59 -40.39 2.58
N GLU A 595 -1.86 -41.27 1.61
CA GLU A 595 -3.05 -42.13 1.51
C GLU A 595 -4.39 -41.38 1.43
N HIS A 596 -4.37 -40.08 1.14
CA HIS A 596 -5.59 -39.28 0.96
C HIS A 596 -6.17 -39.47 -0.46
N LYS A 597 -7.49 -39.41 -0.60
CA LYS A 597 -8.18 -39.63 -1.88
C LYS A 597 -8.51 -38.29 -2.54
N VAL A 598 -7.81 -37.96 -3.62
CA VAL A 598 -8.12 -36.79 -4.46
C VAL A 598 -9.52 -36.94 -5.07
N GLN A 599 -10.42 -36.02 -4.74
CA GLN A 599 -11.79 -35.98 -5.26
C GLN A 599 -11.89 -35.28 -6.60
N LYS A 600 -11.09 -34.22 -6.82
CA LYS A 600 -11.24 -33.33 -7.97
C LYS A 600 -9.88 -32.84 -8.46
N HIS A 601 -9.69 -32.92 -9.77
CA HIS A 601 -8.51 -32.38 -10.45
C HIS A 601 -8.88 -31.01 -11.06
N LEU A 602 -7.89 -30.13 -11.23
CA LEU A 602 -8.06 -28.89 -11.99
C LEU A 602 -7.78 -29.15 -13.48
N GLY A 603 -8.59 -28.60 -14.38
CA GLY A 603 -8.36 -28.73 -15.83
C GLY A 603 -7.22 -27.86 -16.38
N LYS A 604 -6.65 -26.98 -15.55
CA LYS A 604 -5.55 -26.05 -15.85
C LYS A 604 -5.01 -25.43 -14.55
N LYS A 605 -3.80 -24.85 -14.57
CA LYS A 605 -3.25 -23.98 -13.49
C LYS A 605 -4.30 -22.90 -13.15
N ARG A 606 -4.59 -22.70 -11.86
CA ARG A 606 -5.58 -21.73 -11.35
C ARG A 606 -5.05 -21.01 -10.11
N ASP A 607 -5.22 -19.70 -10.10
CA ASP A 607 -4.86 -18.79 -9.02
C ASP A 607 -5.60 -19.19 -7.72
N VAL A 608 -4.89 -19.19 -6.60
CA VAL A 608 -5.35 -19.55 -5.24
C VAL A 608 -6.40 -18.55 -4.79
N ASN A 609 -6.19 -17.24 -4.96
CA ASN A 609 -7.15 -16.21 -4.55
C ASN A 609 -8.46 -16.33 -5.36
N ASP A 610 -8.31 -16.66 -6.65
CA ASP A 610 -9.40 -16.92 -7.59
C ASP A 610 -10.20 -18.19 -7.17
N LEU A 611 -9.50 -19.26 -6.76
CA LEU A 611 -10.11 -20.49 -6.24
C LEU A 611 -10.68 -20.34 -4.82
N MET A 612 -10.08 -19.54 -3.96
CA MET A 612 -10.55 -19.28 -2.60
C MET A 612 -11.79 -18.37 -2.63
N THR A 613 -11.83 -17.41 -3.54
CA THR A 613 -13.04 -16.64 -3.87
C THR A 613 -14.16 -17.57 -4.35
N GLU A 614 -13.87 -18.54 -5.22
CA GLU A 614 -14.86 -19.57 -5.55
C GLU A 614 -15.28 -20.39 -4.31
N CYS A 615 -14.33 -20.86 -3.49
CA CYS A 615 -14.59 -21.75 -2.36
C CYS A 615 -15.43 -21.10 -1.26
N LYS A 616 -15.33 -19.79 -1.05
CA LYS A 616 -16.17 -19.04 -0.10
C LYS A 616 -17.67 -19.21 -0.33
N GLU A 617 -18.08 -19.27 -1.60
CA GLU A 617 -19.50 -19.35 -2.02
C GLU A 617 -20.11 -20.77 -1.90
N PHE A 618 -19.33 -21.79 -1.52
CA PHE A 618 -19.84 -23.14 -1.29
C PHE A 618 -20.41 -23.32 0.13
N GLU A 619 -21.42 -24.19 0.27
CA GLU A 619 -21.90 -24.70 1.56
C GLU A 619 -21.86 -26.22 1.58
N PHE A 620 -20.81 -26.78 2.18
CA PHE A 620 -20.72 -28.19 2.52
C PHE A 620 -21.42 -28.44 3.86
N THR A 621 -22.37 -29.38 3.89
CA THR A 621 -23.28 -29.58 5.03
C THR A 621 -23.21 -30.99 5.64
N GLN A 622 -22.00 -31.45 6.00
CA GLN A 622 -21.81 -32.62 6.87
C GLN A 622 -22.01 -32.27 8.36
N LYS A 623 -23.11 -31.57 8.67
CA LYS A 623 -23.34 -30.99 10.00
C LYS A 623 -23.39 -32.04 11.12
N GLU A 624 -24.01 -33.19 10.85
CA GLU A 624 -24.20 -34.26 11.84
C GLU A 624 -22.87 -34.93 12.22
N LEU A 625 -21.97 -35.15 11.25
CA LEU A 625 -20.60 -35.66 11.51
C LEU A 625 -19.74 -34.62 12.26
N ALA A 626 -19.89 -33.33 11.90
CA ALA A 626 -19.24 -32.23 12.61
C ALA A 626 -19.81 -31.97 14.02
N GLU A 627 -20.97 -32.56 14.34
CA GLU A 627 -21.57 -32.55 15.68
C GLU A 627 -21.21 -33.79 16.51
N SER A 628 -20.78 -34.90 15.90
CA SER A 628 -20.38 -36.13 16.60
C SER A 628 -18.91 -36.22 17.00
N ILE A 629 -18.00 -35.55 16.28
CA ILE A 629 -16.56 -35.52 16.61
C ILE A 629 -16.29 -34.56 17.77
N ASP A 630 -15.42 -34.96 18.70
CA ASP A 630 -15.03 -34.09 19.80
C ASP A 630 -14.22 -32.87 19.32
N ARG A 631 -14.53 -31.72 19.92
CA ARG A 631 -13.87 -30.43 19.71
C ARG A 631 -13.14 -29.96 20.97
N GLU A 632 -13.31 -30.67 22.08
CA GLU A 632 -12.72 -30.35 23.38
C GLU A 632 -11.42 -31.13 23.65
N TYR A 633 -11.20 -32.28 23.01
CA TYR A 633 -9.91 -33.00 22.97
C TYR A 633 -8.73 -32.11 22.55
N PHE A 634 -7.68 -32.07 23.38
CA PHE A 634 -6.51 -31.23 23.21
C PHE A 634 -5.26 -31.86 23.82
N GLU A 635 -4.18 -31.85 23.06
CA GLU A 635 -2.82 -32.10 23.55
C GLU A 635 -1.93 -30.90 23.24
N GLU A 636 -1.01 -30.57 24.15
CA GLU A 636 -0.02 -29.52 23.94
C GLU A 636 1.20 -30.13 23.23
N THR A 637 1.32 -29.84 21.93
CA THR A 637 2.41 -30.32 21.08
C THR A 637 3.54 -29.31 20.93
N GLU A 638 4.74 -29.78 20.64
CA GLU A 638 5.87 -28.92 20.30
C GLU A 638 5.55 -28.09 19.04
N ILE A 639 6.06 -26.86 19.00
CA ILE A 639 5.96 -25.98 17.83
C ILE A 639 6.70 -26.67 16.68
N ARG A 640 5.96 -26.90 15.60
CA ARG A 640 6.46 -27.48 14.35
C ARG A 640 7.04 -26.39 13.45
N GLU A 641 6.35 -25.24 13.42
CA GLU A 641 6.55 -24.23 12.40
C GLU A 641 6.20 -22.82 12.92
N ILE A 642 6.90 -21.84 12.38
CA ILE A 642 6.74 -20.42 12.72
C ILE A 642 6.77 -19.66 11.38
N ILE A 643 5.60 -19.24 10.89
CA ILE A 643 5.47 -18.52 9.63
C ILE A 643 5.92 -17.07 9.86
N TYR A 644 6.89 -16.59 9.07
CA TYR A 644 7.49 -15.26 9.24
C TYR A 644 7.15 -14.32 8.08
N SER A 645 6.76 -13.07 8.38
CA SER A 645 6.68 -12.03 7.38
C SER A 645 8.08 -11.73 6.85
N ARG A 646 8.26 -11.89 5.54
CA ARG A 646 9.53 -11.67 4.82
C ARG A 646 10.11 -10.28 5.11
N VAL A 647 11.15 -10.25 5.94
CA VAL A 647 12.17 -9.19 5.90
C VAL A 647 13.13 -9.60 4.78
N THR A 648 13.22 -8.78 3.73
CA THR A 648 13.99 -9.11 2.52
C THR A 648 15.47 -9.36 2.84
N LYS A 649 15.91 -10.61 2.67
CA LYS A 649 17.33 -10.98 2.67
C LYS A 649 17.88 -10.84 1.25
N GLU A 650 18.33 -9.66 0.87
CA GLU A 650 19.19 -9.51 -0.31
C GLU A 650 20.68 -9.62 0.09
N PRO A 651 21.52 -10.32 -0.70
CA PRO A 651 22.97 -10.33 -0.59
C PRO A 651 23.67 -9.27 -1.47
#